data_AF-A0A371GFB5-F1
#
_entry.id   AF-A0A371GFB5-F1
#
_cell.length_a   1.000
_cell.length_b   1.000
_cell.length_c   1.000
_cell.angle_alpha   90.00
_cell.angle_beta   90.00
_cell.angle_gamma   90.00
#
_symmetry.space_group_name_H-M   'P 1'
#
loop_
_entity.id
_entity.type
_entity.pdbx_description
1 polymer ?
#
loop_
_entity_poly.entity_id
_entity_poly.type
_entity_poly.pdbx_seq_one_letter_code
_entity_poly.pdbx_strand_id
1 'polypeptide(L)'
;MEMQMRSKEDIEIGRDITPKLSPLSFSLYTCHLHTHCSACFSLLPIPNPNANSLSYCSPHCSAALSPLHHSSAERHLPLYPSAHSSSDLCAALRLLCFRRPSPSSRLAGLLSNRHTLTSQQNPLLSDHDDDVSERIKLGACAMAEAIAKQRGVPNDDAVLEEATIALCAVLTNAVEVQDNEGRTLGIAVFDSTFSWINHSCSPNACYRFVLSSFSSPHSEELPELRIAPQPQVKYTFFFFYFMDSSGVSFSSGEFAKGGVVIVVNSLFTMLRELGYGPRLVVRSIKKIKKGEEVTVAYTDLLQPKAMRQSELWSKYRFICCCKRCNALPFSYVDHVLQDTSAFSCDSSNSYSNYKFLKDMADRRLTECIDDVISEYLSVGDPQSCCEKLEKILTQGLNEQLEGTEEKSDSKLMLHPLHYLSLKAYTTLASAYKVCASDLLSIDSEIDINQIKAFDMSRISAAYSLLLAGATHHLFNSESSLIASVANFWTGAGESLLSLTRISGVNLGLVIPKLASAMKFKWSKCSLMNRFRAFISIGQIKNADFENVSNEFLHCVSDITPKVWGFLISDCHFLISCKDPINFSWLMSTKSSSAMDVEACVNATDTCCTQESENSIRICDEQTCTDHAIPYIFQLGVHCLAYGGLLASICYGPHSHLVCHVQNVLDREKNFVLYSNEES
;
A
#
# COMPACT_ATOMS: atom_id res chain seq x y z
N MET A 1 -9.10 27.90 -1.51
CA MET A 1 -10.26 27.49 -2.35
C MET A 1 -10.14 25.99 -2.49
N GLU A 2 -11.08 25.22 -1.92
CA GLU A 2 -11.03 23.77 -1.98
C GLU A 2 -11.41 23.29 -3.38
N MET A 3 -10.47 22.62 -4.03
CA MET A 3 -10.70 21.96 -5.30
C MET A 3 -11.17 20.55 -4.95
N GLN A 4 -12.40 20.18 -5.31
CA GLN A 4 -13.00 18.89 -4.96
C GLN A 4 -13.53 18.23 -6.22
N MET A 5 -13.17 16.97 -6.44
CA MET A 5 -13.75 16.13 -7.49
C MET A 5 -14.97 15.40 -6.96
N ARG A 6 -16.11 15.49 -7.66
CA ARG A 6 -17.38 14.88 -7.29
C ARG A 6 -17.88 13.95 -8.37
N SER A 7 -18.60 12.91 -7.97
CA SER A 7 -19.20 11.97 -8.91
C SER A 7 -20.32 12.61 -9.74
N LYS A 8 -20.33 12.36 -11.05
CA LYS A 8 -21.39 12.80 -11.98
C LYS A 8 -22.65 11.93 -11.89
N GLU A 9 -22.50 10.72 -11.35
CA GLU A 9 -23.51 9.66 -11.35
C GLU A 9 -23.36 8.77 -10.12
N ASP A 10 -24.26 7.79 -9.95
CA ASP A 10 -24.05 6.75 -8.95
C ASP A 10 -23.02 5.74 -9.47
N ILE A 11 -22.00 5.47 -8.67
CA ILE A 11 -20.91 4.54 -9.01
C ILE A 11 -20.96 3.37 -8.03
N GLU A 12 -21.13 2.16 -8.56
CA GLU A 12 -21.05 0.92 -7.79
C GLU A 12 -19.61 0.61 -7.38
N ILE A 13 -19.43 -0.29 -6.40
CA ILE A 13 -18.11 -0.77 -5.98
C ILE A 13 -17.34 -1.44 -7.14
N GLY A 14 -16.03 -1.26 -7.18
CA GLY A 14 -15.15 -1.89 -8.17
C GLY A 14 -15.36 -1.36 -9.59
N ARG A 15 -15.58 -0.06 -9.76
CA ARG A 15 -15.78 0.59 -11.08
C ARG A 15 -14.69 1.62 -11.34
N ASP A 16 -14.15 1.61 -12.56
CA ASP A 16 -13.22 2.65 -12.99
C ASP A 16 -13.95 3.99 -13.06
N ILE A 17 -13.44 4.96 -12.31
CA ILE A 17 -13.93 6.33 -12.18
C ILE A 17 -13.34 7.21 -13.28
N THR A 18 -12.10 6.92 -13.68
CA THR A 18 -11.37 7.65 -14.72
C THR A 18 -10.92 6.70 -15.83
N PRO A 19 -10.72 7.19 -17.07
CA PRO A 19 -9.88 6.49 -18.04
C PRO A 19 -8.42 6.41 -17.57
N LYS A 20 -7.58 5.74 -18.36
CA LYS A 20 -6.12 5.72 -18.17
C LYS A 20 -5.54 7.13 -18.35
N LEU A 21 -5.34 7.85 -17.24
CA LEU A 21 -4.83 9.21 -17.24
C LEU A 21 -3.34 9.25 -17.59
N SER A 22 -2.97 10.19 -18.46
CA SER A 22 -1.58 10.51 -18.80
C SER A 22 -0.96 11.42 -17.74
N PRO A 23 0.29 11.19 -17.31
CA PRO A 23 0.99 12.16 -16.48
C PRO A 23 1.31 13.43 -17.29
N LEU A 24 1.30 14.59 -16.61
CA LEU A 24 1.84 15.86 -17.11
C LEU A 24 3.38 15.88 -17.04
N SER A 25 3.94 15.28 -16.00
CA SER A 25 5.38 15.14 -15.81
C SER A 25 5.66 13.92 -14.94
N PHE A 26 6.83 13.32 -15.08
CA PHE A 26 7.23 12.16 -14.29
C PHE A 26 8.76 12.03 -14.29
N SER A 27 9.30 11.32 -13.31
CA SER A 27 10.73 10.99 -13.23
C SER A 27 10.94 9.67 -12.50
N LEU A 28 11.77 8.81 -13.09
CA LEU A 28 12.21 7.56 -12.46
C LEU A 28 13.27 7.90 -11.41
N TYR A 29 13.28 7.18 -10.28
CA TYR A 29 14.36 7.30 -9.31
C TYR A 29 15.68 6.81 -9.88
N THR A 30 16.76 7.48 -9.50
CA THR A 30 18.12 7.20 -9.98
C THR A 30 18.52 5.73 -9.76
N CYS A 31 18.11 5.14 -8.63
CA CYS A 31 18.37 3.73 -8.32
C CYS A 31 17.74 2.75 -9.31
N HIS A 32 16.73 3.16 -10.09
CA HIS A 32 16.05 2.30 -11.06
C HIS A 32 16.46 2.58 -12.52
N LEU A 33 17.32 3.58 -12.80
CA LEU A 33 17.73 3.95 -14.17
C LEU A 33 18.41 2.82 -14.96
N HIS A 34 19.05 1.89 -14.25
CA HIS A 34 19.73 0.74 -14.86
C HIS A 34 18.80 -0.46 -15.09
N THR A 35 17.67 -0.56 -14.37
CA THR A 35 16.75 -1.70 -14.43
C THR A 35 15.47 -1.40 -15.19
N HIS A 36 15.01 -0.15 -15.24
CA HIS A 36 13.71 0.22 -15.80
C HIS A 36 13.83 1.26 -16.91
N CYS A 37 12.87 1.23 -17.83
CA CYS A 37 12.72 2.21 -18.88
C CYS A 37 12.39 3.58 -18.28
N SER A 38 13.20 4.60 -18.57
CA SER A 38 13.00 5.95 -18.04
C SER A 38 11.71 6.62 -18.50
N ALA A 39 11.11 6.13 -19.60
CA ALA A 39 9.89 6.70 -20.20
C ALA A 39 8.59 6.02 -19.76
N CYS A 40 8.55 4.69 -19.63
CA CYS A 40 7.32 3.95 -19.27
C CYS A 40 7.41 3.19 -17.95
N PHE A 41 8.59 3.20 -17.31
CA PHE A 41 8.91 2.52 -16.05
C PHE A 41 8.78 1.00 -16.11
N SER A 42 8.61 0.40 -17.29
CA SER A 42 8.67 -1.06 -17.45
C SER A 42 10.09 -1.57 -17.25
N LEU A 43 10.23 -2.77 -16.69
CA LEU A 43 11.52 -3.46 -16.54
C LEU A 43 12.21 -3.62 -17.91
N LEU A 44 13.51 -3.38 -17.96
CA LEU A 44 14.31 -3.55 -19.16
C LEU A 44 14.69 -5.03 -19.35
N PRO A 45 14.70 -5.54 -20.59
CA PRO A 45 15.15 -6.91 -20.86
C PRO A 45 16.61 -7.14 -20.49
N ILE A 46 17.45 -6.12 -20.64
CA ILE A 46 18.89 -6.16 -20.31
C ILE A 46 19.19 -4.91 -19.49
N PRO A 47 19.71 -5.05 -18.25
CA PRO A 47 20.11 -3.92 -17.44
C PRO A 47 21.20 -3.09 -18.13
N ASN A 48 21.12 -1.76 -18.00
CA ASN A 48 22.14 -0.88 -18.56
C ASN A 48 23.40 -0.90 -17.65
N PRO A 49 24.60 -1.17 -18.20
CA PRO A 49 25.84 -1.15 -17.42
C PRO A 49 26.20 0.24 -16.87
N ASN A 50 25.64 1.33 -17.42
CA ASN A 50 25.85 2.68 -16.92
C ASN A 50 24.66 3.18 -16.08
N ALA A 51 24.79 3.09 -14.75
CA ALA A 51 23.72 3.35 -13.80
C ALA A 51 23.18 4.79 -13.79
N ASN A 52 23.91 5.75 -14.38
CA ASN A 52 23.55 7.18 -14.35
C ASN A 52 22.96 7.68 -15.68
N SER A 53 22.66 6.79 -16.64
CA SER A 53 22.15 7.17 -17.96
C SER A 53 20.69 6.75 -18.16
N LEU A 54 19.93 7.54 -18.92
CA LEU A 54 18.55 7.20 -19.29
C LEU A 54 18.55 5.98 -20.21
N SER A 55 17.68 5.03 -19.90
CA SER A 55 17.53 3.76 -20.61
C SER A 55 16.12 3.62 -21.16
N TYR A 56 15.97 3.07 -22.37
CA TYR A 56 14.67 2.96 -23.03
C TYR A 56 14.42 1.54 -23.54
N CYS A 57 13.20 1.04 -23.34
CA CYS A 57 12.82 -0.28 -23.83
C CYS A 57 12.50 -0.30 -25.34
N SER A 58 12.29 0.87 -25.97
CA SER A 58 11.96 0.97 -27.39
C SER A 58 12.31 2.34 -28.00
N PRO A 59 12.45 2.44 -29.33
CA PRO A 59 12.62 3.72 -30.03
C PRO A 59 11.49 4.71 -29.74
N HIS A 60 10.25 4.23 -29.55
CA HIS A 60 9.11 5.07 -29.17
C HIS A 60 9.30 5.71 -27.79
N CYS A 61 9.76 4.94 -26.80
CA CYS A 61 10.07 5.46 -25.47
C CYS A 61 11.20 6.50 -25.50
N SER A 62 12.24 6.24 -26.30
CA SER A 62 13.33 7.21 -26.51
C SER A 62 12.83 8.49 -27.17
N ALA A 63 12.05 8.39 -28.25
CA ALA A 63 11.49 9.54 -28.96
C ALA A 63 10.52 10.37 -28.10
N ALA A 64 9.83 9.75 -27.13
CA ALA A 64 8.92 10.44 -26.23
C ALA A 64 9.65 11.28 -25.16
N LEU A 65 10.69 10.73 -24.52
CA LEU A 65 11.34 11.39 -23.38
C LEU A 65 12.65 12.12 -23.74
N SER A 66 13.42 11.66 -24.72
CA SER A 66 14.70 12.29 -25.08
C SER A 66 14.58 13.78 -25.42
N PRO A 67 13.57 14.25 -26.18
CA PRO A 67 13.39 15.68 -26.43
C PRO A 67 13.13 16.50 -25.15
N LEU A 68 12.38 15.94 -24.19
CA LEU A 68 12.13 16.58 -22.89
C LEU A 68 13.42 16.64 -22.07
N HIS A 69 14.16 15.54 -21.99
CA HIS A 69 15.46 15.49 -21.30
C HIS A 69 16.45 16.54 -21.82
N HIS A 70 16.46 16.79 -23.13
CA HIS A 70 17.35 17.78 -23.72
C HIS A 70 16.89 19.24 -23.52
N SER A 71 15.59 19.48 -23.34
CA SER A 71 14.99 20.81 -23.27
C SER A 71 14.68 21.30 -21.86
N SER A 72 14.55 20.42 -20.87
CA SER A 72 14.16 20.71 -19.47
C SER A 72 15.27 21.33 -18.61
N ALA A 73 16.46 21.57 -19.14
CA ALA A 73 17.64 21.99 -18.37
C ALA A 73 18.16 20.97 -17.35
N GLU A 74 17.57 19.76 -17.25
CA GLU A 74 17.96 18.77 -16.23
C GLU A 74 19.41 18.28 -16.35
N ARG A 75 20.00 18.37 -17.56
CA ARG A 75 21.43 18.10 -17.81
C ARG A 75 22.38 19.09 -17.15
N HIS A 76 21.87 20.23 -16.70
CA HIS A 76 22.63 21.25 -15.99
C HIS A 76 22.48 21.17 -14.47
N LEU A 77 21.64 20.25 -13.96
CA LEU A 77 21.56 20.01 -12.52
C LEU A 77 22.89 19.46 -11.99
N PRO A 78 23.33 19.92 -10.80
CA PRO A 78 24.48 19.33 -10.14
C PRO A 78 24.23 17.87 -9.74
N LEU A 79 25.28 17.04 -9.80
CA LEU A 79 25.26 15.67 -9.29
C LEU A 79 25.21 15.71 -7.75
N TYR A 80 24.02 15.85 -7.16
CA TYR A 80 23.84 15.80 -5.71
C TYR A 80 23.95 14.35 -5.18
N PRO A 81 24.46 14.14 -3.95
CA PRO A 81 24.58 12.79 -3.35
C PRO A 81 23.26 12.14 -2.91
N SER A 82 22.14 12.87 -2.80
CA SER A 82 20.86 12.29 -2.34
C SER A 82 19.96 11.88 -3.51
N ALA A 83 19.72 10.58 -3.68
CA ALA A 83 18.96 10.00 -4.80
C ALA A 83 17.50 10.48 -4.92
N HIS A 84 16.88 10.97 -3.84
CA HIS A 84 15.45 11.31 -3.82
C HIS A 84 15.14 12.73 -4.32
N SER A 85 15.99 13.74 -4.04
CA SER A 85 15.72 15.13 -4.46
C SER A 85 15.85 15.33 -5.97
N SER A 86 16.70 14.55 -6.65
CA SER A 86 16.94 14.69 -8.10
C SER A 86 15.69 14.47 -8.95
N SER A 87 14.83 13.52 -8.56
CA SER A 87 13.63 13.19 -9.34
C SER A 87 12.56 14.27 -9.26
N ASP A 88 12.40 14.92 -8.11
CA ASP A 88 11.51 16.07 -7.93
C ASP A 88 11.94 17.24 -8.81
N LEU A 89 13.25 17.56 -8.80
CA LEU A 89 13.81 18.63 -9.64
C LEU A 89 13.63 18.31 -11.13
N CYS A 90 13.92 17.08 -11.56
CA CYS A 90 13.73 16.65 -12.95
C CYS A 90 12.26 16.74 -13.38
N ALA A 91 11.32 16.27 -12.55
CA ALA A 91 9.90 16.36 -12.84
C ALA A 91 9.43 17.83 -12.90
N ALA A 92 9.93 18.70 -12.04
CA ALA A 92 9.55 20.12 -12.00
C ALA A 92 10.09 20.87 -13.22
N LEU A 93 11.33 20.61 -13.60
CA LEU A 93 11.96 21.12 -14.81
C LEU A 93 11.23 20.69 -16.09
N ARG A 94 10.88 19.40 -16.19
CA ARG A 94 10.05 18.89 -17.31
C ARG A 94 8.67 19.52 -17.33
N LEU A 95 8.05 19.77 -16.17
CA LEU A 95 6.75 20.43 -16.07
C LEU A 95 6.78 21.87 -16.61
N LEU A 96 7.88 22.59 -16.39
CA LEU A 96 8.10 23.95 -16.92
C LEU A 96 8.22 23.98 -18.45
N CYS A 97 8.64 22.89 -19.11
CA CYS A 97 8.65 22.80 -20.58
C CYS A 97 7.24 22.87 -21.18
N PHE A 98 6.23 22.36 -20.46
CA PHE A 98 4.85 22.33 -20.95
C PHE A 98 4.12 23.64 -20.74
N ARG A 99 4.35 24.33 -19.61
CA ARG A 99 3.66 25.59 -19.31
C ARG A 99 4.49 26.42 -18.35
N ARG A 100 4.61 27.73 -18.62
CA ARG A 100 5.18 28.66 -17.65
C ARG A 100 4.18 28.95 -16.53
N PRO A 101 4.65 29.27 -15.31
CA PRO A 101 3.78 29.67 -14.22
C PRO A 101 2.94 30.89 -14.60
N SER A 102 1.65 30.84 -14.27
CA SER A 102 0.78 32.02 -14.38
C SER A 102 0.91 32.90 -13.13
N PRO A 103 0.54 34.19 -13.19
CA PRO A 103 0.52 35.07 -12.01
C PRO A 103 -0.36 34.56 -10.86
N SER A 104 -1.24 33.59 -11.13
CA SER A 104 -2.15 32.98 -10.15
C SER A 104 -1.51 31.91 -9.26
N SER A 105 -0.17 31.77 -9.25
CA SER A 105 0.61 30.70 -8.59
C SER A 105 0.23 29.26 -8.99
N ARG A 106 -0.54 29.10 -10.06
CA ARG A 106 -0.92 27.82 -10.65
C ARG A 106 -0.02 27.49 -11.83
N LEU A 107 0.41 26.23 -11.88
CA LEU A 107 1.18 25.65 -12.96
C LEU A 107 0.36 24.51 -13.58
N ALA A 108 0.01 24.62 -14.87
CA ALA A 108 -0.85 23.66 -15.55
C ALA A 108 -2.21 23.37 -14.85
N GLY A 109 -2.76 24.35 -14.11
CA GLY A 109 -4.00 24.19 -13.34
C GLY A 109 -3.81 23.54 -11.96
N LEU A 110 -2.59 23.14 -11.61
CA LEU A 110 -2.22 22.54 -10.33
C LEU A 110 -1.97 23.59 -9.26
N LEU A 111 -2.23 23.20 -8.02
CA LEU A 111 -1.91 24.00 -6.84
C LEU A 111 -0.42 23.84 -6.52
N SER A 112 0.31 24.95 -6.41
CA SER A 112 1.71 24.89 -5.98
C SER A 112 1.86 24.79 -4.46
N ASN A 113 0.89 25.29 -3.69
CA ASN A 113 1.02 25.49 -2.23
C ASN A 113 2.34 26.18 -1.84
N ARG A 114 2.94 26.98 -2.73
CA ARG A 114 4.23 27.64 -2.53
C ARG A 114 4.29 28.34 -1.18
N HIS A 115 3.30 29.20 -0.89
CA HIS A 115 3.26 29.95 0.37
C HIS A 115 3.22 29.04 1.61
N THR A 116 2.47 27.94 1.57
CA THR A 116 2.34 27.02 2.71
C THR A 116 3.62 26.21 2.93
N LEU A 117 4.24 25.73 1.84
CA LEU A 117 5.45 24.92 1.88
C LEU A 117 6.69 25.74 2.27
N THR A 118 6.74 27.01 1.88
CA THR A 118 7.89 27.89 2.19
C THR A 118 7.71 28.69 3.49
N SER A 119 6.50 28.79 4.04
CA SER A 119 6.27 29.45 5.34
C SER A 119 6.80 28.63 6.52
N GLN A 120 7.39 29.31 7.50
CA GLN A 120 7.90 28.72 8.76
C GLN A 120 6.83 28.60 9.86
N GLN A 121 5.54 28.56 9.53
CA GLN A 121 4.48 28.65 10.53
C GLN A 121 3.94 27.28 10.95
N ASN A 122 4.54 26.68 11.98
CA ASN A 122 3.74 25.92 12.93
C ASN A 122 4.15 26.24 14.38
N PRO A 123 3.37 27.04 15.13
CA PRO A 123 3.65 27.36 16.53
C PRO A 123 3.45 26.20 17.52
N LEU A 124 3.00 25.02 17.06
CA LEU A 124 2.52 23.92 17.92
C LEU A 124 3.41 22.66 17.91
N LEU A 125 4.50 22.64 17.15
CA LEU A 125 5.45 21.51 17.10
C LEU A 125 6.87 22.05 17.26
N SER A 126 7.63 21.49 18.21
CA SER A 126 8.98 21.90 18.59
C SER A 126 10.01 21.68 17.47
N ASP A 127 10.72 22.75 17.11
CA ASP A 127 12.12 22.88 16.62
C ASP A 127 12.76 21.89 15.62
N HIS A 128 12.05 20.88 15.11
CA HIS A 128 12.61 19.86 14.20
C HIS A 128 12.12 19.97 12.74
N ASP A 129 11.36 21.01 12.38
CA ASP A 129 10.64 21.09 11.09
C ASP A 129 11.21 22.14 10.10
N ASP A 130 12.39 22.72 10.36
CA ASP A 130 13.04 23.75 9.50
C ASP A 130 13.75 23.15 8.25
N ASP A 131 13.83 21.83 8.12
CA ASP A 131 14.49 21.13 6.99
C ASP A 131 13.74 21.28 5.65
N VAL A 132 12.40 21.24 5.65
CA VAL A 132 11.63 21.18 4.38
C VAL A 132 11.70 22.49 3.59
N SER A 133 11.57 23.64 4.26
CA SER A 133 11.65 24.95 3.59
C SER A 133 13.06 25.21 3.06
N GLU A 134 14.09 24.84 3.82
CA GLU A 134 15.48 24.93 3.40
C GLU A 134 15.76 24.03 2.18
N ARG A 135 15.32 22.77 2.21
CA ARG A 135 15.43 21.86 1.06
C ARG A 135 14.75 22.39 -0.20
N ILE A 136 13.57 23.01 -0.07
CA ILE A 136 12.88 23.65 -1.21
C ILE A 136 13.70 24.81 -1.75
N LYS A 137 14.25 25.67 -0.88
CA LYS A 137 15.10 26.80 -1.30
C LYS A 137 16.33 26.31 -2.06
N LEU A 138 17.06 25.33 -1.51
CA LEU A 138 18.24 24.75 -2.15
C LEU A 138 17.91 24.12 -3.52
N GLY A 139 16.84 23.33 -3.58
CA GLY A 139 16.37 22.71 -4.82
C GLY A 139 15.95 23.74 -5.88
N ALA A 140 15.21 24.77 -5.47
CA ALA A 140 14.79 25.85 -6.35
C ALA A 140 15.97 26.68 -6.89
N CYS A 141 16.99 26.95 -6.07
CA CYS A 141 18.23 27.60 -6.51
C CYS A 141 18.96 26.76 -7.57
N ALA A 142 19.12 25.46 -7.34
CA ALA A 142 19.76 24.56 -8.31
C ALA A 142 19.00 24.50 -9.64
N MET A 143 17.66 24.47 -9.59
CA MET A 143 16.81 24.56 -10.78
C MET A 143 16.95 25.92 -11.48
N ALA A 144 16.97 27.03 -10.74
CA ALA A 144 17.09 28.36 -11.30
C ALA A 144 18.40 28.56 -12.06
N GLU A 145 19.52 28.09 -11.49
CA GLU A 145 20.83 28.07 -12.15
C GLU A 145 20.81 27.23 -13.43
N ALA A 146 20.22 26.04 -13.38
CA ALA A 146 20.08 25.16 -14.53
C ALA A 146 19.25 25.83 -15.65
N ILE A 147 18.11 26.44 -15.30
CA ILE A 147 17.23 27.16 -16.22
C ILE A 147 17.96 28.36 -16.85
N ALA A 148 18.65 29.17 -16.03
CA ALA A 148 19.41 30.33 -16.48
C ALA A 148 20.48 29.93 -17.50
N LYS A 149 21.23 28.86 -17.21
CA LYS A 149 22.26 28.30 -18.10
C LYS A 149 21.66 27.77 -19.42
N GLN A 150 20.54 27.04 -19.36
CA GLN A 150 19.88 26.50 -20.55
C GLN A 150 19.32 27.60 -21.46
N ARG A 151 18.80 28.68 -20.87
CA ARG A 151 18.18 29.80 -21.59
C ARG A 151 19.17 30.90 -21.99
N GLY A 152 20.38 30.91 -21.41
CA GLY A 152 21.36 31.97 -21.61
C GLY A 152 20.93 33.31 -21.02
N VAL A 153 20.21 33.29 -19.89
CA VAL A 153 19.68 34.48 -19.19
C VAL A 153 20.31 34.61 -17.79
N PRO A 154 20.25 35.79 -17.15
CA PRO A 154 20.71 35.93 -15.77
C PRO A 154 19.88 35.08 -14.82
N ASN A 155 20.50 34.59 -13.74
CA ASN A 155 19.77 33.99 -12.62
C ASN A 155 19.21 35.12 -11.75
N ASP A 156 17.98 35.55 -12.05
CA ASP A 156 17.28 36.61 -11.35
C ASP A 156 16.12 36.08 -10.48
N ASP A 157 15.51 36.96 -9.68
CA ASP A 157 14.41 36.60 -8.79
C ASP A 157 13.20 35.99 -9.53
N ALA A 158 13.01 36.35 -10.81
CA ALA A 158 11.91 35.81 -11.61
C ALA A 158 12.15 34.35 -12.01
N VAL A 159 13.38 33.99 -12.37
CA VAL A 159 13.77 32.59 -12.65
C VAL A 159 13.70 31.75 -11.37
N LEU A 160 14.15 32.30 -10.24
CA LEU A 160 14.05 31.62 -8.95
C LEU A 160 12.60 31.40 -8.53
N GLU A 161 11.72 32.39 -8.74
CA GLU A 161 10.29 32.26 -8.47
C GLU A 161 9.64 31.21 -9.37
N GLU A 162 9.99 31.18 -10.66
CA GLU A 162 9.53 30.16 -11.61
C GLU A 162 9.92 28.74 -11.14
N ALA A 163 11.18 28.55 -10.74
CA ALA A 163 11.69 27.29 -10.21
C ALA A 163 10.99 26.89 -8.91
N THR A 164 10.80 27.84 -7.99
CA THR A 164 10.13 27.60 -6.70
C THR A 164 8.68 27.16 -6.90
N ILE A 165 7.92 27.85 -7.75
CA ILE A 165 6.52 27.48 -8.03
C ILE A 165 6.44 26.08 -8.63
N ALA A 166 7.34 25.74 -9.56
CA ALA A 166 7.36 24.43 -10.21
C ALA A 166 7.70 23.31 -9.22
N LEU A 167 8.73 23.49 -8.39
CA LEU A 167 9.11 22.50 -7.39
C LEU A 167 7.98 22.29 -6.38
N CYS A 168 7.40 23.36 -5.86
CA CYS A 168 6.27 23.26 -4.93
C CYS A 168 5.04 22.59 -5.58
N ALA A 169 4.79 22.83 -6.87
CA ALA A 169 3.73 22.12 -7.61
C ALA A 169 3.99 20.62 -7.73
N VAL A 170 5.24 20.19 -7.97
CA VAL A 170 5.59 18.76 -7.95
C VAL A 170 5.39 18.19 -6.55
N LEU A 171 5.99 18.80 -5.51
CA LEU A 171 5.89 18.31 -4.13
C LEU A 171 4.44 18.20 -3.63
N THR A 172 3.56 19.08 -4.11
CA THR A 172 2.14 19.08 -3.74
C THR A 172 1.32 18.01 -4.46
N ASN A 173 1.61 17.72 -5.73
CA ASN A 173 0.70 16.95 -6.61
C ASN A 173 1.30 15.64 -7.13
N ALA A 174 2.60 15.39 -6.93
CA ALA A 174 3.24 14.17 -7.36
C ALA A 174 2.78 12.97 -6.53
N VAL A 175 2.58 11.85 -7.20
CA VAL A 175 2.38 10.55 -6.58
C VAL A 175 3.54 9.63 -6.90
N GLU A 176 3.85 8.78 -5.94
CA GLU A 176 4.84 7.72 -6.08
C GLU A 176 4.30 6.64 -6.99
N VAL A 177 5.01 6.37 -8.08
CA VAL A 177 4.69 5.33 -9.05
C VAL A 177 5.28 4.03 -8.55
N GLN A 178 4.42 3.06 -8.29
CA GLN A 178 4.80 1.74 -7.83
C GLN A 178 4.73 0.72 -8.96
N ASP A 179 5.63 -0.26 -8.92
CA ASP A 179 5.51 -1.46 -9.73
C ASP A 179 4.42 -2.39 -9.20
N ASN A 180 4.32 -3.57 -9.81
CA ASN A 180 3.28 -4.50 -9.47
C ASN A 180 3.50 -5.23 -8.14
N GLU A 181 4.72 -5.18 -7.62
CA GLU A 181 5.12 -5.72 -6.33
C GLU A 181 5.03 -4.65 -5.22
N GLY A 182 4.56 -3.44 -5.55
CA GLY A 182 4.42 -2.32 -4.62
C GLY A 182 5.73 -1.56 -4.39
N ARG A 183 6.81 -1.83 -5.13
CA ARG A 183 8.08 -1.12 -5.01
C ARG A 183 7.97 0.23 -5.70
N THR A 184 8.37 1.29 -5.01
CA THR A 184 8.35 2.64 -5.59
C THR A 184 9.47 2.82 -6.62
N LEU A 185 9.08 3.05 -7.87
CA LEU A 185 9.99 3.23 -9.01
C LEU A 185 10.39 4.70 -9.25
N GLY A 186 9.48 5.63 -8.99
CA GLY A 186 9.67 7.06 -9.26
C GLY A 186 8.44 7.89 -8.91
N ILE A 187 8.31 9.07 -9.49
CA ILE A 187 7.18 9.98 -9.27
C ILE A 187 6.48 10.36 -10.58
N ALA A 188 5.19 10.69 -10.48
CA ALA A 188 4.41 11.23 -11.58
C ALA A 188 3.43 12.30 -11.09
N VAL A 189 3.26 13.35 -11.89
CA VAL A 189 2.31 14.45 -11.67
C VAL A 189 1.24 14.33 -12.73
N PHE A 190 -0.03 14.27 -12.33
CA PHE A 190 -1.18 14.22 -13.23
C PHE A 190 -1.86 15.59 -13.31
N ASP A 191 -2.85 15.73 -14.20
CA ASP A 191 -3.61 16.97 -14.31
C ASP A 191 -4.69 17.08 -13.22
N SER A 192 -5.47 18.17 -13.29
CA SER A 192 -6.56 18.45 -12.36
C SER A 192 -7.60 17.33 -12.23
N THR A 193 -7.71 16.43 -13.20
CA THR A 193 -8.64 15.29 -13.14
C THR A 193 -8.30 14.36 -11.98
N PHE A 194 -7.01 14.18 -11.69
CA PHE A 194 -6.55 13.37 -10.56
C PHE A 194 -6.06 14.21 -9.39
N SER A 195 -5.26 15.25 -9.64
CA SER A 195 -4.63 16.04 -8.57
C SER A 195 -5.60 16.89 -7.75
N TRP A 196 -6.90 16.93 -8.10
CA TRP A 196 -7.96 17.55 -7.28
C TRP A 196 -8.82 16.52 -6.52
N ILE A 197 -8.49 15.23 -6.59
CA ILE A 197 -9.11 14.19 -5.76
C ILE A 197 -8.49 14.27 -4.39
N ASN A 198 -9.25 14.73 -3.39
CA ASN A 198 -8.74 14.97 -2.05
C ASN A 198 -8.48 13.70 -1.25
N HIS A 199 -7.73 13.89 -0.18
CA HIS A 199 -7.50 12.87 0.82
C HIS A 199 -8.73 12.60 1.71
N SER A 200 -8.99 11.34 2.00
CA SER A 200 -9.75 10.91 3.16
C SER A 200 -9.03 9.76 3.85
N CYS A 201 -9.13 9.74 5.18
CA CYS A 201 -8.67 8.63 6.02
C CYS A 201 -9.68 7.46 6.05
N SER A 202 -10.84 7.63 5.41
CA SER A 202 -11.84 6.62 5.06
C SER A 202 -12.27 6.82 3.61
N PRO A 203 -11.37 6.59 2.63
CA PRO A 203 -11.62 6.90 1.23
C PRO A 203 -12.69 6.00 0.62
N ASN A 204 -13.27 6.48 -0.48
CA ASN A 204 -14.25 5.73 -1.30
C ASN A 204 -13.68 5.29 -2.65
N ALA A 205 -12.46 5.73 -3.00
CA ALA A 205 -11.71 5.29 -4.17
C ALA A 205 -10.24 4.96 -3.83
N CYS A 206 -9.62 4.16 -4.69
CA CYS A 206 -8.17 3.98 -4.74
C CYS A 206 -7.70 4.13 -6.19
N TYR A 207 -6.40 4.01 -6.44
CA TYR A 207 -5.86 4.08 -7.79
C TYR A 207 -4.79 3.02 -8.02
N ARG A 208 -4.50 2.74 -9.28
CA ARG A 208 -3.40 1.87 -9.72
C ARG A 208 -2.68 2.47 -10.91
N PHE A 209 -1.42 2.06 -11.06
CA PHE A 209 -0.63 2.37 -12.24
C PHE A 209 -0.80 1.31 -13.33
N VAL A 210 -0.64 1.74 -14.58
CA VAL A 210 -0.49 0.86 -15.74
C VAL A 210 0.84 1.20 -16.37
N LEU A 211 1.81 0.30 -16.17
CA LEU A 211 3.15 0.39 -16.75
C LEU A 211 3.13 -0.46 -18.02
N SER A 212 3.05 0.17 -19.19
CA SER A 212 3.05 -0.56 -20.46
C SER A 212 3.86 0.17 -21.50
N SER A 213 4.65 -0.58 -22.26
CA SER A 213 5.06 -0.15 -23.59
C SER A 213 3.81 -0.17 -24.48
N PHE A 214 3.64 0.91 -25.25
CA PHE A 214 2.58 1.15 -26.22
C PHE A 214 1.77 -0.10 -26.63
N SER A 215 0.51 -0.20 -26.20
CA SER A 215 -0.45 -1.14 -26.78
C SER A 215 -1.07 -0.49 -28.02
N SER A 216 -1.14 -1.23 -29.13
CA SER A 216 -1.92 -0.81 -30.30
C SER A 216 -3.32 -0.35 -29.87
N PRO A 217 -3.89 0.72 -30.46
CA PRO A 217 -5.25 1.16 -30.19
C PRO A 217 -6.24 0.14 -30.77
N HIS A 218 -6.34 -1.03 -30.14
CA HIS A 218 -7.53 -1.86 -30.29
C HIS A 218 -8.68 -1.12 -29.60
N SER A 219 -9.85 -1.15 -30.25
CA SER A 219 -11.06 -0.43 -29.90
C SER A 219 -11.68 -0.91 -28.58
N GLU A 220 -10.98 -0.72 -27.46
CA GLU A 220 -11.61 -0.68 -26.15
C GLU A 220 -12.34 0.67 -26.07
N GLU A 221 -13.65 0.64 -25.84
CA GLU A 221 -14.42 1.84 -25.51
C GLU A 221 -13.67 2.59 -24.40
N LEU A 222 -13.23 3.81 -24.68
CA LEU A 222 -12.51 4.63 -23.72
C LEU A 222 -13.42 4.80 -22.49
N PRO A 223 -12.99 4.34 -21.29
CA PRO A 223 -13.82 4.45 -20.10
C PRO A 223 -14.23 5.89 -19.86
N GLU A 224 -15.52 6.12 -19.66
CA GLU A 224 -16.06 7.46 -19.47
C GLU A 224 -15.53 8.10 -18.17
N LEU A 225 -15.22 9.39 -18.20
CA LEU A 225 -14.80 10.15 -17.02
C LEU A 225 -16.02 10.44 -16.13
N ARG A 226 -16.14 9.70 -15.01
CA ARG A 226 -17.31 9.71 -14.11
C ARG A 226 -17.27 10.81 -13.04
N ILE A 227 -16.21 11.62 -13.00
CA ILE A 227 -16.03 12.71 -12.03
C ILE A 227 -15.94 14.07 -12.70
N ALA A 228 -16.34 15.10 -11.98
CA ALA A 228 -16.20 16.50 -12.37
C ALA A 228 -15.76 17.35 -11.18
N PRO A 229 -15.07 18.47 -11.42
CA PRO A 229 -14.84 19.45 -10.36
C PRO A 229 -16.18 20.00 -9.87
N GLN A 230 -16.30 20.26 -8.57
CA GLN A 230 -17.49 20.88 -8.00
C GLN A 230 -17.76 22.24 -8.67
N PRO A 231 -18.97 22.47 -9.24
CA PRO A 231 -19.28 23.74 -9.88
C PRO A 231 -19.26 24.87 -8.83
N GLN A 232 -18.37 25.83 -9.03
CA GLN A 232 -18.28 27.02 -8.19
C GLN A 232 -19.24 28.09 -8.71
N VAL A 233 -20.12 28.57 -7.83
CA VAL A 233 -21.25 29.48 -8.12
C VAL A 233 -20.82 30.89 -8.61
N LYS A 234 -19.55 31.15 -8.96
CA LYS A 234 -19.10 32.49 -9.36
C LYS A 234 -18.31 32.64 -10.67
N TYR A 235 -17.97 31.55 -11.37
CA TYR A 235 -17.29 31.66 -12.67
C TYR A 235 -17.74 30.57 -13.65
N THR A 236 -19.04 30.54 -13.95
CA THR A 236 -19.61 29.68 -14.99
C THR A 236 -19.17 30.03 -16.42
N PHE A 237 -18.35 31.08 -16.62
CA PHE A 237 -17.94 31.52 -17.96
C PHE A 237 -16.54 31.03 -18.42
N PHE A 238 -15.66 30.54 -17.53
CA PHE A 238 -14.29 30.17 -17.91
C PHE A 238 -14.04 28.67 -18.07
N PHE A 239 -14.82 27.82 -17.40
CA PHE A 239 -14.59 26.37 -17.43
C PHE A 239 -15.13 25.65 -18.66
N PHE A 240 -16.12 26.22 -19.35
CA PHE A 240 -16.71 25.60 -20.54
C PHE A 240 -15.78 25.58 -21.76
N TYR A 241 -14.75 26.43 -21.81
CA TYR A 241 -13.84 26.51 -22.96
C TYR A 241 -12.69 25.47 -22.97
N PHE A 242 -12.55 24.63 -21.94
CA PHE A 242 -11.45 23.66 -21.85
C PHE A 242 -11.86 22.20 -22.08
N MET A 243 -13.14 21.93 -22.35
CA MET A 243 -13.68 20.56 -22.49
C MET A 243 -14.48 20.35 -23.78
N ASP A 244 -14.25 21.15 -24.83
CA ASP A 244 -14.85 20.84 -26.14
C ASP A 244 -13.83 20.13 -27.04
N SER A 245 -13.96 18.81 -27.07
CA SER A 245 -13.40 17.94 -28.09
C SER A 245 -14.28 18.06 -29.34
N SER A 246 -14.10 19.13 -30.11
CA SER A 246 -14.52 19.16 -31.50
C SER A 246 -13.55 20.02 -32.31
N GLY A 247 -12.85 19.36 -33.23
CA GLY A 247 -11.81 19.99 -34.03
C GLY A 247 -12.35 21.16 -34.84
N VAL A 248 -11.95 22.39 -34.47
CA VAL A 248 -12.06 23.56 -35.33
C VAL A 248 -10.84 24.45 -35.12
N SER A 249 -10.15 24.70 -36.23
CA SER A 249 -9.03 25.61 -36.39
C SER A 249 -9.44 27.06 -36.07
N PHE A 250 -8.56 27.78 -35.38
CA PHE A 250 -8.60 29.25 -35.36
C PHE A 250 -7.27 29.84 -35.84
N SER A 251 -7.37 30.56 -36.94
CA SER A 251 -6.33 31.36 -37.56
C SER A 251 -6.24 32.76 -36.93
N SER A 252 -4.99 33.19 -36.73
CA SER A 252 -4.46 34.55 -36.96
C SER A 252 -5.04 35.73 -36.16
N GLY A 253 -4.17 36.31 -35.33
CA GLY A 253 -4.26 37.70 -34.87
C GLY A 253 -3.09 38.08 -33.97
N GLU A 254 -1.94 38.39 -34.58
CA GLU A 254 -0.81 39.18 -34.05
C GLU A 254 -0.18 38.79 -32.70
N PHE A 255 0.99 38.15 -32.74
CA PHE A 255 2.20 38.58 -32.01
C PHE A 255 3.41 37.80 -32.55
N ALA A 256 4.15 38.45 -33.46
CA ALA A 256 5.38 37.95 -34.05
C ALA A 256 6.50 37.89 -32.99
N LYS A 257 6.60 36.76 -32.28
CA LYS A 257 7.80 36.20 -31.60
C LYS A 257 7.58 34.78 -31.01
N GLY A 258 6.46 34.11 -31.37
CA GLY A 258 6.00 32.86 -30.76
C GLY A 258 6.08 31.58 -31.63
N GLY A 259 6.84 31.59 -32.73
CA GLY A 259 6.85 30.46 -33.68
C GLY A 259 7.37 29.13 -33.12
N VAL A 260 8.34 29.15 -32.21
CA VAL A 260 8.90 27.92 -31.61
C VAL A 260 8.00 27.38 -30.49
N VAL A 261 7.41 28.25 -29.67
CA VAL A 261 6.59 27.85 -28.50
C VAL A 261 5.27 27.19 -28.92
N ILE A 262 4.67 27.63 -30.03
CA ILE A 262 3.38 27.08 -30.53
C ILE A 262 3.56 25.69 -31.13
N VAL A 263 4.65 25.45 -31.87
CA VAL A 263 4.95 24.13 -32.48
C VAL A 263 5.29 23.11 -31.39
N VAL A 264 6.00 23.53 -30.35
CA VAL A 264 6.36 22.70 -29.19
C VAL A 264 5.10 22.29 -28.42
N ASN A 265 4.17 23.21 -28.15
CA ASN A 265 2.90 22.87 -27.49
C ASN A 265 2.01 21.92 -28.32
N SER A 266 1.98 22.06 -29.65
CA SER A 266 1.20 21.19 -30.53
C SER A 266 1.80 19.78 -30.61
N LEU A 267 3.13 19.66 -30.70
CA LEU A 267 3.84 18.38 -30.69
C LEU A 267 3.70 17.69 -29.32
N PHE A 268 3.80 18.43 -28.22
CA PHE A 268 3.65 17.88 -26.87
C PHE A 268 2.21 17.47 -26.53
N THR A 269 1.21 18.19 -27.02
CA THR A 269 -0.20 17.77 -26.93
C THR A 269 -0.41 16.49 -27.73
N MET A 270 0.14 16.38 -28.94
CA MET A 270 0.16 15.14 -29.72
C MET A 270 0.90 14.01 -28.99
N LEU A 271 2.07 14.28 -28.41
CA LEU A 271 2.84 13.29 -27.64
C LEU A 271 2.01 12.83 -26.42
N ARG A 272 1.26 13.71 -25.75
CA ARG A 272 0.40 13.37 -24.61
C ARG A 272 -0.75 12.43 -25.01
N GLU A 273 -1.31 12.65 -26.21
CA GLU A 273 -2.26 11.74 -26.86
C GLU A 273 -1.59 10.41 -27.30
N LEU A 274 -0.28 10.41 -27.57
CA LEU A 274 0.53 9.22 -27.92
C LEU A 274 0.87 8.30 -26.74
N GLY A 275 0.39 8.58 -25.51
CA GLY A 275 0.28 7.53 -24.50
C GLY A 275 1.52 7.19 -23.66
N TYR A 276 2.52 8.08 -23.54
CA TYR A 276 3.75 7.79 -22.77
C TYR A 276 3.64 8.10 -21.26
N GLY A 277 4.59 7.58 -20.46
CA GLY A 277 4.60 7.72 -19.01
C GLY A 277 3.76 6.66 -18.27
N PRO A 278 3.98 6.48 -16.94
CA PRO A 278 3.14 5.61 -16.12
C PRO A 278 1.71 6.15 -16.07
N ARG A 279 0.74 5.36 -16.54
CA ARG A 279 -0.67 5.78 -16.59
C ARG A 279 -1.35 5.48 -15.26
N LEU A 280 -2.37 6.25 -14.90
CA LEU A 280 -3.13 6.04 -13.67
C LEU A 280 -4.62 5.84 -13.94
N VAL A 281 -5.24 4.94 -13.19
CA VAL A 281 -6.70 4.77 -13.18
C VAL A 281 -7.18 4.81 -11.74
N VAL A 282 -8.22 5.62 -11.50
CA VAL A 282 -8.93 5.68 -10.22
C VAL A 282 -10.13 4.73 -10.27
N ARG A 283 -10.33 3.95 -9.21
CA ARG A 283 -11.39 2.93 -9.11
C ARG A 283 -12.12 3.04 -7.77
N SER A 284 -13.43 2.84 -7.77
CA SER A 284 -14.26 2.87 -6.57
C SER A 284 -14.02 1.63 -5.70
N ILE A 285 -13.86 1.83 -4.39
CA ILE A 285 -13.78 0.76 -3.37
C ILE A 285 -15.00 0.74 -2.45
N LYS A 286 -15.85 1.75 -2.55
CA LYS A 286 -17.17 1.84 -1.92
C LYS A 286 -18.18 2.29 -2.97
N LYS A 287 -19.48 2.14 -2.68
CA LYS A 287 -20.52 2.80 -3.48
C LYS A 287 -20.41 4.32 -3.30
N ILE A 288 -20.47 5.07 -4.40
CA ILE A 288 -20.37 6.54 -4.42
C ILE A 288 -21.65 7.09 -5.03
N LYS A 289 -22.35 7.98 -4.31
CA LYS A 289 -23.57 8.60 -4.83
C LYS A 289 -23.25 9.75 -5.79
N LYS A 290 -24.16 10.04 -6.71
CA LYS A 290 -24.09 11.25 -7.54
C LYS A 290 -23.91 12.49 -6.66
N GLY A 291 -22.92 13.31 -6.98
CA GLY A 291 -22.56 14.53 -6.26
C GLY A 291 -21.72 14.31 -5.00
N GLU A 292 -21.48 13.06 -4.58
CA GLU A 292 -20.56 12.74 -3.49
C GLU A 292 -19.11 13.05 -3.91
N GLU A 293 -18.30 13.52 -2.96
CA GLU A 293 -16.88 13.75 -3.19
C GLU A 293 -16.14 12.42 -3.36
N VAL A 294 -15.30 12.34 -4.38
CA VAL A 294 -14.40 11.20 -4.57
C VAL A 294 -13.10 11.50 -3.84
N THR A 295 -12.67 10.56 -2.99
CA THR A 295 -11.49 10.71 -2.14
C THR A 295 -10.62 9.45 -2.19
N VAL A 296 -9.30 9.65 -2.06
CA VAL A 296 -8.30 8.58 -1.99
C VAL A 296 -7.46 8.70 -0.71
N ALA A 297 -6.69 7.68 -0.36
CA ALA A 297 -5.70 7.78 0.71
C ALA A 297 -4.38 8.35 0.18
N TYR A 298 -3.74 9.24 0.93
CA TYR A 298 -2.40 9.79 0.64
C TYR A 298 -1.33 9.25 1.60
N THR A 299 -1.76 8.50 2.61
CA THR A 299 -0.98 7.95 3.73
C THR A 299 -1.53 6.55 4.02
N ASP A 300 -0.77 5.73 4.74
CA ASP A 300 -1.19 4.42 5.19
C ASP A 300 -2.37 4.51 6.18
N LEU A 301 -3.42 3.71 5.93
CA LEU A 301 -4.63 3.69 6.74
C LEU A 301 -4.52 2.80 7.98
N LEU A 302 -3.49 1.94 8.06
CA LEU A 302 -3.19 1.07 9.21
C LEU A 302 -2.32 1.75 10.27
N GLN A 303 -2.31 3.08 10.27
CA GLN A 303 -1.65 3.92 11.26
C GLN A 303 -2.66 4.69 12.13
N PRO A 304 -2.30 5.05 13.38
CA PRO A 304 -3.12 5.90 14.24
C PRO A 304 -3.38 7.28 13.64
N LYS A 305 -4.44 7.94 14.13
CA LYS A 305 -4.83 9.29 13.69
C LYS A 305 -3.67 10.29 13.75
N ALA A 306 -2.90 10.28 14.85
CA ALA A 306 -1.82 11.25 15.05
C ALA A 306 -0.70 11.11 14.00
N MET A 307 -0.29 9.88 13.68
CA MET A 307 0.74 9.64 12.66
C MET A 307 0.25 10.03 11.27
N ARG A 308 -0.97 9.65 10.90
CA ARG A 308 -1.56 10.06 9.61
C ARG A 308 -1.65 11.57 9.47
N GLN A 309 -2.08 12.28 10.52
CA GLN A 309 -2.11 13.75 10.50
C GLN A 309 -0.71 14.36 10.44
N SER A 310 0.29 13.75 11.10
CA SER A 310 1.69 14.18 11.04
C SER A 310 2.27 14.02 9.63
N GLU A 311 2.09 12.86 8.99
CA GLU A 311 2.55 12.60 7.63
C GLU A 311 1.90 13.55 6.62
N LEU A 312 0.57 13.74 6.72
CA LEU A 312 -0.16 14.67 5.87
C LEU A 312 0.28 16.12 6.08
N TRP A 313 0.59 16.51 7.32
CA TRP A 313 1.15 17.82 7.61
C TRP A 313 2.53 17.98 6.98
N SER A 314 3.43 17.02 7.21
CA SER A 314 4.80 17.07 6.70
C SER A 314 4.83 17.18 5.16
N LYS A 315 4.07 16.34 4.45
CA LYS A 315 4.10 16.23 2.99
C LYS A 315 3.16 17.22 2.28
N TYR A 316 1.96 17.45 2.81
CA TYR A 316 0.90 18.20 2.13
C TYR A 316 0.44 19.47 2.87
N ARG A 317 0.95 19.71 4.09
CA ARG A 317 0.66 20.90 4.91
C ARG A 317 -0.81 21.14 5.21
N PHE A 318 -1.55 20.06 5.48
CA PHE A 318 -2.91 20.14 5.99
C PHE A 318 -3.15 19.10 7.09
N ILE A 319 -4.11 19.39 7.97
CA ILE A 319 -4.58 18.45 9.00
C ILE A 319 -5.88 17.83 8.50
N CYS A 320 -5.94 16.50 8.41
CA CYS A 320 -7.14 15.81 7.95
C CYS A 320 -8.28 15.90 8.97
N CYS A 321 -9.45 16.35 8.52
CA CYS A 321 -10.69 16.46 9.27
C CYS A 321 -11.81 15.58 8.69
N CYS A 322 -11.48 14.45 8.06
CA CYS A 322 -12.51 13.55 7.50
C CYS A 322 -13.33 12.86 8.61
N LYS A 323 -14.38 12.11 8.23
CA LYS A 323 -15.26 11.37 9.16
C LYS A 323 -14.48 10.51 10.16
N ARG A 324 -13.46 9.78 9.73
CA ARG A 324 -12.65 8.92 10.61
C ARG A 324 -11.81 9.74 11.60
N CYS A 325 -11.19 10.83 11.15
CA CYS A 325 -10.40 11.71 12.01
C CYS A 325 -11.25 12.54 12.98
N ASN A 326 -12.48 12.90 12.61
CA ASN A 326 -13.40 13.68 13.44
C ASN A 326 -14.29 12.84 14.37
N ALA A 327 -14.21 11.51 14.30
CA ALA A 327 -15.02 10.63 15.15
C ALA A 327 -14.68 10.84 16.65
N LEU A 328 -15.72 11.09 17.44
CA LEU A 328 -15.67 11.18 18.91
C LEU A 328 -16.82 10.34 19.50
N PRO A 329 -16.54 9.29 20.30
CA PRO A 329 -15.22 8.73 20.60
C PRO A 329 -14.52 8.19 19.34
N PHE A 330 -13.24 7.82 19.44
CA PHE A 330 -12.51 7.23 18.31
C PHE A 330 -13.25 6.04 17.73
N SER A 331 -13.10 5.86 16.41
CA SER A 331 -13.57 4.64 15.75
C SER A 331 -12.91 3.42 16.39
N TYR A 332 -13.57 2.26 16.30
CA TYR A 332 -13.00 1.00 16.81
C TYR A 332 -11.57 0.77 16.30
N VAL A 333 -11.36 0.96 14.99
CA VAL A 333 -10.05 0.81 14.32
C VAL A 333 -9.01 1.75 14.91
N ASP A 334 -9.32 3.04 15.03
CA ASP A 334 -8.35 4.01 15.58
C ASP A 334 -8.06 3.77 17.06
N HIS A 335 -9.04 3.26 17.82
CA HIS A 335 -8.83 2.87 19.21
C HIS A 335 -7.84 1.70 19.29
N VAL A 336 -8.09 0.58 18.60
CA VAL A 336 -7.25 -0.63 18.72
C VAL A 336 -5.86 -0.47 18.11
N LEU A 337 -5.71 0.37 17.08
CA LEU A 337 -4.40 0.63 16.46
C LEU A 337 -3.43 1.32 17.41
N GLN A 338 -3.90 2.07 18.42
CA GLN A 338 -3.08 2.80 19.41
C GLN A 338 -3.24 2.27 20.84
N ASP A 339 -3.86 1.09 20.98
CA ASP A 339 -4.12 0.49 22.28
C ASP A 339 -2.89 -0.27 22.80
N THR A 340 -2.51 0.03 24.04
CA THR A 340 -1.40 -0.61 24.74
C THR A 340 -1.88 -1.07 26.10
N SER A 341 -1.64 -2.33 26.44
CA SER A 341 -1.99 -2.88 27.76
C SER A 341 -0.82 -2.68 28.71
N ALA A 342 -1.03 -1.86 29.74
CA ALA A 342 -0.11 -1.75 30.87
C ALA A 342 -0.52 -2.75 31.96
N PHE A 343 0.36 -3.71 32.28
CA PHE A 343 0.19 -4.52 33.48
C PHE A 343 0.80 -3.78 34.68
N SER A 344 -0.09 -3.38 35.61
CA SER A 344 0.13 -2.82 36.96
C SER A 344 1.03 -1.58 37.11
N CYS A 345 0.40 -0.47 37.50
CA CYS A 345 0.92 0.39 38.55
C CYS A 345 -0.28 0.75 39.45
N ASP A 346 -0.10 0.63 40.76
CA ASP A 346 -1.14 0.82 41.77
C ASP A 346 -1.91 2.13 41.58
N SER A 347 -3.20 2.07 41.93
CA SER A 347 -4.27 3.03 41.65
C SER A 347 -4.14 4.39 42.37
N SER A 348 -2.94 4.93 42.53
CA SER A 348 -2.67 6.19 43.25
C SER A 348 -2.07 7.30 42.38
N ASN A 349 -1.66 7.04 41.14
CA ASN A 349 -1.02 8.04 40.28
C ASN A 349 -2.03 8.91 39.49
N SER A 350 -1.81 10.22 39.51
CA SER A 350 -2.55 11.22 38.72
C SER A 350 -2.64 10.81 37.24
N TYR A 351 -3.83 10.98 36.63
CA TYR A 351 -4.12 10.72 35.20
C TYR A 351 -3.09 11.37 34.24
N SER A 352 -2.51 12.50 34.64
CA SER A 352 -1.46 13.18 33.87
C SER A 352 -0.14 12.40 33.80
N ASN A 353 0.22 11.68 34.87
CA ASN A 353 1.48 10.93 34.97
C ASN A 353 1.40 9.63 34.16
N TYR A 354 0.24 8.94 34.20
CA TYR A 354 -0.02 7.76 33.38
C TYR A 354 0.04 8.07 31.88
N LYS A 355 -0.57 9.17 31.44
CA LYS A 355 -0.54 9.58 30.03
C LYS A 355 0.88 9.87 29.55
N PHE A 356 1.68 10.58 30.36
CA PHE A 356 3.07 10.89 30.01
C PHE A 356 3.95 9.64 29.90
N LEU A 357 3.82 8.69 30.83
CA LEU A 357 4.53 7.41 30.79
C LEU A 357 4.13 6.59 29.55
N LYS A 358 2.83 6.50 29.24
CA LYS A 358 2.35 5.84 28.03
C LYS A 358 2.92 6.48 26.76
N ASP A 359 2.87 7.81 26.65
CA ASP A 359 3.40 8.53 25.48
C ASP A 359 4.91 8.32 25.32
N MET A 360 5.68 8.23 26.43
CA MET A 360 7.11 7.94 26.40
C MET A 360 7.40 6.51 25.95
N ALA A 361 6.66 5.53 26.48
CA ALA A 361 6.83 4.14 26.11
C ALA A 361 6.43 3.87 24.65
N ASP A 362 5.33 4.46 24.18
CA ASP A 362 4.87 4.35 22.79
C ASP A 362 5.94 4.89 21.82
N ARG A 363 6.62 6.00 22.18
CA ARG A 363 7.75 6.54 21.41
C ARG A 363 8.94 5.58 21.39
N ARG A 364 9.41 5.12 22.55
CA ARG A 364 10.55 4.19 22.65
C ARG A 364 10.31 2.89 21.90
N LEU A 365 9.08 2.38 21.96
CA LEU A 365 8.71 1.15 21.29
C LEU A 365 8.65 1.33 19.77
N THR A 366 8.20 2.50 19.32
CA THR A 366 8.25 2.89 17.89
C THR A 366 9.70 2.97 17.42
N GLU A 367 10.56 3.69 18.13
CA GLU A 367 12.00 3.81 17.82
C GLU A 367 12.67 2.43 17.76
N CYS A 368 12.44 1.58 18.77
CA CYS A 368 13.04 0.26 18.83
C CYS A 368 12.63 -0.64 17.65
N ILE A 369 11.33 -0.67 17.29
CA ILE A 369 10.86 -1.47 16.15
C ILE A 369 11.38 -0.88 14.83
N ASP A 370 11.41 0.44 14.70
CA ASP A 370 11.88 1.12 13.50
C ASP A 370 13.38 0.93 13.26
N ASP A 371 14.19 0.93 14.33
CA ASP A 371 15.62 0.64 14.28
C ASP A 371 15.88 -0.79 13.79
N VAL A 372 15.17 -1.78 14.33
CA VAL A 372 15.32 -3.19 13.94
C VAL A 372 14.92 -3.39 12.47
N ILE A 373 13.84 -2.76 12.02
CA ILE A 373 13.41 -2.83 10.62
C ILE A 373 14.42 -2.14 9.70
N SER A 374 14.94 -0.98 10.11
CA SER A 374 15.93 -0.23 9.33
C SER A 374 17.25 -1.00 9.21
N GLU A 375 17.69 -1.69 10.28
CA GLU A 375 18.84 -2.59 10.27
C GLU A 375 18.62 -3.75 9.29
N TYR A 376 17.44 -4.40 9.32
CA TYR A 376 17.12 -5.48 8.39
C TYR A 376 17.15 -5.01 6.92
N LEU A 377 16.55 -3.86 6.62
CA LEU A 377 16.51 -3.32 5.26
C LEU A 377 17.88 -2.85 4.74
N SER A 378 18.84 -2.58 5.63
CA SER A 378 20.18 -2.08 5.27
C SER A 378 21.26 -3.16 5.26
N VAL A 379 21.33 -3.97 6.32
CA VAL A 379 22.35 -5.01 6.52
C VAL A 379 21.91 -6.34 5.90
N GLY A 380 20.60 -6.60 5.85
CA GLY A 380 20.06 -7.85 5.31
C GLY A 380 20.24 -9.06 6.22
N ASP A 381 20.27 -8.88 7.54
CA ASP A 381 20.27 -10.00 8.52
C ASP A 381 18.83 -10.35 8.95
N PRO A 382 18.17 -11.31 8.28
CA PRO A 382 16.79 -11.68 8.61
C PRO A 382 16.67 -12.41 9.95
N GLN A 383 17.70 -13.15 10.37
CA GLN A 383 17.61 -13.95 11.61
C GLN A 383 17.64 -13.05 12.85
N SER A 384 18.60 -12.11 12.90
CA SER A 384 18.67 -11.10 13.96
C SER A 384 17.39 -10.26 14.03
N CYS A 385 16.80 -9.93 12.87
CA CYS A 385 15.51 -9.26 12.79
C CYS A 385 14.39 -10.06 13.47
N CYS A 386 14.27 -11.35 13.15
CA CYS A 386 13.26 -12.22 13.74
C CYS A 386 13.39 -12.30 15.26
N GLU A 387 14.59 -12.59 15.76
CA GLU A 387 14.85 -12.72 17.20
C GLU A 387 14.51 -11.43 17.97
N LYS A 388 14.93 -10.27 17.46
CA LYS A 388 14.68 -8.97 18.09
C LYS A 388 13.18 -8.63 18.10
N LEU A 389 12.48 -8.78 16.98
CA LEU A 389 11.05 -8.46 16.89
C LEU A 389 10.18 -9.41 17.72
N GLU A 390 10.43 -10.72 17.69
CA GLU A 390 9.69 -11.67 18.53
C GLU A 390 9.89 -11.42 20.02
N LYS A 391 11.12 -11.04 20.42
CA LYS A 391 11.42 -10.62 21.78
C LYS A 391 10.60 -9.40 22.18
N ILE A 392 10.53 -8.36 21.33
CA ILE A 392 9.72 -7.16 21.59
C ILE A 392 8.23 -7.53 21.74
N LEU A 393 7.70 -8.38 20.86
CA LEU A 393 6.30 -8.80 20.91
C LEU A 393 5.95 -9.64 22.14
N THR A 394 6.87 -10.49 22.61
CA THR A 394 6.66 -11.41 23.75
C THR A 394 6.96 -10.76 25.09
N GLN A 395 8.04 -9.97 25.15
CA GLN A 395 8.57 -9.38 26.37
C GLN A 395 8.19 -7.91 26.56
N GLY A 396 7.62 -7.25 25.55
CA GLY A 396 7.31 -5.82 25.65
C GLY A 396 8.55 -4.97 25.94
N LEU A 397 8.33 -3.75 26.43
CA LEU A 397 9.40 -2.89 26.94
C LEU A 397 9.46 -2.99 28.47
N ASN A 398 10.65 -3.26 29.01
CA ASN A 398 10.91 -3.15 30.45
C ASN A 398 11.36 -1.71 30.75
N GLU A 399 10.55 -0.93 31.45
CA GLU A 399 10.98 0.37 31.95
C GLU A 399 11.81 0.20 33.22
N GLN A 400 13.14 0.24 33.10
CA GLN A 400 13.95 0.72 34.23
C GLN A 400 13.88 2.24 34.20
N LEU A 401 13.02 2.82 35.04
CA LEU A 401 13.02 4.25 35.30
C LEU A 401 14.34 4.62 35.99
N GLU A 402 15.26 5.25 35.25
CA GLU A 402 16.44 5.90 35.85
C GLU A 402 15.96 6.96 36.85
N GLY A 403 16.10 6.70 38.16
CA GLY A 403 15.99 7.72 39.20
C GLY A 403 15.10 7.44 40.41
N THR A 404 14.42 6.29 40.51
CA THR A 404 13.64 5.95 41.72
C THR A 404 13.98 4.55 42.19
N GLU A 405 14.43 4.42 43.45
CA GLU A 405 14.85 3.15 44.08
C GLU A 405 13.71 2.13 44.30
N GLU A 406 12.50 2.39 43.80
CA GLU A 406 11.39 1.44 43.79
C GLU A 406 11.21 0.82 42.40
N LYS A 407 11.64 -0.44 42.27
CA LYS A 407 11.39 -1.30 41.12
C LYS A 407 9.89 -1.57 40.97
N SER A 408 9.20 -0.76 40.18
CA SER A 408 7.91 -1.15 39.61
C SER A 408 8.17 -1.79 38.24
N ASP A 409 8.10 -3.11 38.16
CA ASP A 409 8.20 -3.88 36.91
C ASP A 409 6.90 -3.72 36.10
N SER A 410 6.58 -2.51 35.64
CA SER A 410 5.45 -2.31 34.73
C SER A 410 5.85 -2.74 33.33
N LYS A 411 5.31 -3.87 32.86
CA LYS A 411 5.54 -4.41 31.53
C LYS A 411 4.48 -3.87 30.57
N LEU A 412 4.90 -3.10 29.57
CA LEU A 412 4.02 -2.60 28.52
C LEU A 412 3.99 -3.57 27.35
N MET A 413 2.81 -4.12 27.08
CA MET A 413 2.59 -5.05 25.97
C MET A 413 1.72 -4.43 24.90
N LEU A 414 2.12 -4.65 23.65
CA LEU A 414 1.33 -4.24 22.50
C LEU A 414 0.07 -5.08 22.39
N HIS A 415 -1.05 -4.41 22.14
CA HIS A 415 -2.24 -5.11 21.69
C HIS A 415 -1.95 -5.80 20.34
N PRO A 416 -2.43 -7.03 20.06
CA PRO A 416 -2.13 -7.73 18.81
C PRO A 416 -2.58 -7.00 17.53
N LEU A 417 -3.56 -6.10 17.65
CA LEU A 417 -4.04 -5.23 16.56
C LEU A 417 -3.39 -3.84 16.55
N HIS A 418 -2.38 -3.59 17.40
CA HIS A 418 -1.67 -2.32 17.43
C HIS A 418 -0.88 -2.12 16.14
N TYR A 419 -0.72 -0.87 15.66
CA TYR A 419 -0.03 -0.61 14.39
C TYR A 419 1.41 -1.15 14.36
N LEU A 420 2.12 -1.05 15.48
CA LEU A 420 3.47 -1.61 15.64
C LEU A 420 3.48 -3.14 15.56
N SER A 421 2.44 -3.81 16.07
CA SER A 421 2.31 -5.26 15.94
C SER A 421 2.10 -5.66 14.49
N LEU A 422 1.21 -4.96 13.76
CA LEU A 422 0.99 -5.21 12.34
C LEU A 422 2.27 -4.98 11.51
N LYS A 423 3.03 -3.93 11.84
CA LYS A 423 4.34 -3.64 11.23
C LYS A 423 5.34 -4.78 11.51
N ALA A 424 5.43 -5.23 12.76
CA ALA A 424 6.28 -6.35 13.14
C ALA A 424 5.88 -7.66 12.44
N TYR A 425 4.58 -8.00 12.34
CA TYR A 425 4.11 -9.20 11.64
C TYR A 425 4.48 -9.16 10.15
N THR A 426 4.34 -7.99 9.53
CA THR A 426 4.72 -7.79 8.13
C THR A 426 6.22 -8.07 7.92
N THR A 427 7.07 -7.48 8.78
CA THR A 427 8.51 -7.70 8.72
C THR A 427 8.89 -9.15 9.01
N LEU A 428 8.32 -9.75 10.06
CA LEU A 428 8.58 -11.15 10.45
C LEU A 428 8.20 -12.13 9.34
N ALA A 429 7.02 -11.96 8.74
CA ALA A 429 6.60 -12.79 7.60
C ALA A 429 7.62 -12.73 6.45
N SER A 430 8.16 -11.55 6.15
CA SER A 430 9.19 -11.36 5.12
C SER A 430 10.54 -11.95 5.54
N ALA A 431 11.02 -11.63 6.75
CA ALA A 431 12.33 -12.07 7.24
C ALA A 431 12.43 -13.59 7.30
N TYR A 432 11.42 -14.27 7.85
CA TYR A 432 11.36 -15.73 7.86
C TYR A 432 11.31 -16.34 6.45
N LYS A 433 10.63 -15.70 5.50
CA LYS A 433 10.59 -16.14 4.09
C LYS A 433 11.98 -16.02 3.43
N VAL A 434 12.72 -14.95 3.75
CA VAL A 434 14.10 -14.77 3.29
C VAL A 434 15.02 -15.82 3.92
N CYS A 435 14.95 -16.05 5.24
CA CYS A 435 15.69 -17.12 5.92
C CYS A 435 15.48 -18.49 5.25
N ALA A 436 14.21 -18.83 4.94
CA ALA A 436 13.89 -20.08 4.26
C ALA A 436 14.53 -20.16 2.86
N SER A 437 14.49 -19.05 2.11
CA SER A 437 15.05 -18.99 0.75
C SER A 437 16.58 -19.10 0.75
N ASP A 438 17.24 -18.44 1.70
CA ASP A 438 18.70 -18.47 1.86
C ASP A 438 19.17 -19.89 2.19
N LEU A 439 18.47 -20.58 3.11
CA LEU A 439 18.78 -21.98 3.47
C LEU A 439 18.61 -22.95 2.30
N LEU A 440 17.63 -22.72 1.42
CA LEU A 440 17.42 -23.54 0.22
C LEU A 440 18.45 -23.28 -0.89
N SER A 441 19.19 -22.15 -0.82
CA SER A 441 20.20 -21.79 -1.81
C SER A 441 21.58 -22.39 -1.55
N ILE A 442 21.80 -22.98 -0.37
CA ILE A 442 23.10 -23.51 0.07
C ILE A 442 23.19 -25.02 -0.23
N ASP A 443 24.18 -25.44 -1.01
CA ASP A 443 24.38 -26.83 -1.46
C ASP A 443 24.92 -27.82 -0.39
N SER A 444 25.36 -27.33 0.77
CA SER A 444 25.94 -28.19 1.83
C SER A 444 24.89 -28.68 2.83
N GLU A 445 24.97 -29.95 3.24
CA GLU A 445 24.07 -30.60 4.23
C GLU A 445 22.57 -30.44 3.92
N ILE A 446 22.18 -30.93 2.73
CA ILE A 446 20.86 -30.82 2.11
C ILE A 446 19.71 -31.14 3.09
N ASP A 447 19.80 -32.23 3.86
CA ASP A 447 18.68 -32.66 4.73
C ASP A 447 18.43 -31.72 5.92
N ILE A 448 19.49 -31.23 6.59
CA ILE A 448 19.35 -30.35 7.78
C ILE A 448 18.86 -28.96 7.36
N ASN A 449 19.42 -28.42 6.28
CA ASN A 449 19.04 -27.09 5.78
C ASN A 449 17.61 -27.08 5.24
N GLN A 450 17.14 -28.18 4.64
CA GLN A 450 15.75 -28.32 4.19
C GLN A 450 14.75 -28.36 5.34
N ILE A 451 15.03 -29.08 6.44
CA ILE A 451 14.16 -29.10 7.62
C ILE A 451 14.05 -27.69 8.21
N LYS A 452 15.18 -27.01 8.40
CA LYS A 452 15.17 -25.62 8.89
C LYS A 452 14.44 -24.67 7.95
N ALA A 453 14.64 -24.80 6.64
CA ALA A 453 13.93 -23.97 5.65
C ALA A 453 12.42 -24.20 5.69
N PHE A 454 11.99 -25.43 5.94
CA PHE A 454 10.58 -25.77 6.14
C PHE A 454 10.01 -25.09 7.39
N ASP A 455 10.72 -25.13 8.52
CA ASP A 455 10.31 -24.45 9.76
C ASP A 455 10.20 -22.94 9.59
N MET A 456 11.19 -22.32 8.94
CA MET A 456 11.16 -20.88 8.64
C MET A 456 9.98 -20.52 7.72
N SER A 457 9.71 -21.34 6.69
CA SER A 457 8.57 -21.15 5.79
C SER A 457 7.22 -21.28 6.53
N ARG A 458 7.15 -22.20 7.49
CA ARG A 458 5.97 -22.45 8.31
C ARG A 458 5.66 -21.26 9.22
N ILE A 459 6.66 -20.74 9.93
CA ILE A 459 6.52 -19.56 10.79
C ILE A 459 6.17 -18.32 9.93
N SER A 460 6.80 -18.16 8.76
CA SER A 460 6.45 -17.09 7.80
C SER A 460 4.96 -17.16 7.38
N ALA A 461 4.46 -18.36 7.07
CA ALA A 461 3.06 -18.57 6.72
C ALA A 461 2.12 -18.27 7.89
N ALA A 462 2.52 -18.61 9.13
CA ALA A 462 1.77 -18.32 10.33
C ALA A 462 1.62 -16.80 10.59
N TYR A 463 2.72 -16.03 10.49
CA TYR A 463 2.68 -14.56 10.57
C TYR A 463 1.87 -13.93 9.44
N SER A 464 2.02 -14.44 8.21
CA SER A 464 1.23 -13.98 7.06
C SER A 464 -0.27 -14.17 7.30
N LEU A 465 -0.68 -15.33 7.83
CA LEU A 465 -2.07 -15.63 8.16
C LEU A 465 -2.60 -14.75 9.30
N LEU A 466 -1.80 -14.56 10.37
CA LEU A 466 -2.16 -13.68 11.49
C LEU A 466 -2.36 -12.24 11.02
N LEU A 467 -1.47 -11.72 10.19
CA LEU A 467 -1.56 -10.37 9.62
C LEU A 467 -2.81 -10.23 8.74
N ALA A 468 -3.09 -11.21 7.88
CA ALA A 468 -4.27 -11.21 7.02
C ALA A 468 -5.58 -11.22 7.83
N GLY A 469 -5.67 -12.07 8.86
CA GLY A 469 -6.85 -12.11 9.73
C GLY A 469 -6.99 -10.85 10.60
N ALA A 470 -5.90 -10.34 11.17
CA ALA A 470 -5.90 -9.11 11.96
C ALA A 470 -6.41 -7.91 11.15
N THR A 471 -5.89 -7.76 9.94
CA THR A 471 -6.29 -6.66 9.04
C THR A 471 -7.68 -6.85 8.47
N HIS A 472 -8.14 -8.09 8.23
CA HIS A 472 -9.53 -8.38 7.88
C HIS A 472 -10.48 -7.98 9.01
N HIS A 473 -10.12 -8.28 10.27
CA HIS A 473 -10.93 -7.88 11.43
C HIS A 473 -11.10 -6.36 11.52
N LEU A 474 -10.04 -5.59 11.24
CA LEU A 474 -10.12 -4.13 11.13
C LEU A 474 -10.98 -3.68 9.94
N PHE A 475 -10.85 -4.34 8.79
CA PHE A 475 -11.63 -4.06 7.57
C PHE A 475 -13.14 -4.22 7.77
N ASN A 476 -13.58 -5.16 8.61
CA ASN A 476 -15.00 -5.31 8.96
C ASN A 476 -15.57 -4.07 9.66
N SER A 477 -14.72 -3.24 10.29
CA SER A 477 -15.11 -1.97 10.90
C SER A 477 -14.82 -0.74 10.02
N GLU A 478 -13.81 -0.80 9.16
CA GLU A 478 -13.47 0.24 8.18
C GLU A 478 -13.18 -0.37 6.81
N SER A 479 -14.19 -0.37 5.93
CA SER A 479 -14.10 -1.00 4.62
C SER A 479 -13.10 -0.36 3.67
N SER A 480 -12.59 0.85 3.95
CA SER A 480 -11.52 1.43 3.12
C SER A 480 -10.18 0.70 3.22
N LEU A 481 -10.02 -0.22 4.17
CA LEU A 481 -8.81 -1.05 4.32
C LEU A 481 -8.73 -2.19 3.29
N ILE A 482 -9.70 -2.29 2.37
CA ILE A 482 -9.80 -3.37 1.37
C ILE A 482 -8.53 -3.60 0.55
N ALA A 483 -7.79 -2.55 0.20
CA ALA A 483 -6.53 -2.68 -0.55
C ALA A 483 -5.44 -3.40 0.25
N SER A 484 -5.25 -3.01 1.52
CA SER A 484 -4.32 -3.68 2.43
C SER A 484 -4.70 -5.14 2.65
N VAL A 485 -5.99 -5.39 2.89
CA VAL A 485 -6.54 -6.74 3.12
C VAL A 485 -6.39 -7.63 1.88
N ALA A 486 -6.57 -7.09 0.66
CA ALA A 486 -6.31 -7.82 -0.58
C ALA A 486 -4.87 -8.33 -0.65
N ASN A 487 -3.90 -7.47 -0.34
CA ASN A 487 -2.48 -7.82 -0.35
C ASN A 487 -2.14 -8.85 0.73
N PHE A 488 -2.64 -8.69 1.96
CA PHE A 488 -2.32 -9.61 3.04
C PHE A 488 -2.95 -10.99 2.87
N TRP A 489 -4.18 -11.10 2.38
CA TRP A 489 -4.76 -12.41 2.04
C TRP A 489 -4.04 -13.09 0.88
N THR A 490 -3.63 -12.32 -0.13
CA THR A 490 -2.83 -12.84 -1.24
C THR A 490 -1.49 -13.39 -0.72
N GLY A 491 -0.77 -12.62 0.09
CA GLY A 491 0.49 -13.05 0.72
C GLY A 491 0.33 -14.27 1.62
N ALA A 492 -0.71 -14.32 2.46
CA ALA A 492 -1.01 -15.49 3.29
C ALA A 492 -1.27 -16.74 2.45
N GLY A 493 -2.06 -16.61 1.38
CA GLY A 493 -2.33 -17.69 0.44
C GLY A 493 -1.06 -18.22 -0.22
N GLU A 494 -0.19 -17.32 -0.70
CA GLU A 494 1.10 -17.70 -1.29
C GLU A 494 2.03 -18.39 -0.31
N SER A 495 2.18 -17.87 0.91
CA SER A 495 3.05 -18.46 1.94
C SER A 495 2.58 -19.87 2.31
N LEU A 496 1.26 -20.08 2.48
CA LEU A 496 0.68 -21.40 2.76
C LEU A 496 0.87 -22.38 1.60
N LEU A 497 0.65 -21.94 0.36
CA LEU A 497 0.88 -22.78 -0.82
C LEU A 497 2.37 -23.12 -0.99
N SER A 498 3.26 -22.17 -0.77
CA SER A 498 4.71 -22.39 -0.80
C SER A 498 5.13 -23.45 0.22
N LEU A 499 4.58 -23.41 1.44
CA LEU A 499 4.84 -24.40 2.49
C LEU A 499 4.46 -25.82 2.03
N THR A 500 3.32 -25.98 1.35
CA THR A 500 2.89 -27.30 0.84
C THR A 500 3.80 -27.85 -0.25
N ARG A 501 4.44 -26.99 -1.04
CA ARG A 501 5.40 -27.41 -2.08
C ARG A 501 6.70 -27.92 -1.48
N ILE A 502 7.23 -27.24 -0.45
CA ILE A 502 8.46 -27.65 0.24
C ILE A 502 8.26 -29.02 0.92
N SER A 503 7.08 -29.25 1.51
CA SER A 503 6.71 -30.57 2.06
C SER A 503 6.73 -31.68 1.00
N GLY A 504 6.30 -31.39 -0.24
CA GLY A 504 6.29 -32.35 -1.36
C GLY A 504 7.68 -32.75 -1.88
N VAL A 505 8.69 -31.87 -1.74
CA VAL A 505 10.09 -32.18 -2.10
C VAL A 505 10.72 -33.14 -1.08
N ASN A 506 10.22 -33.15 0.16
CA ASN A 506 10.76 -33.91 1.29
C ASN A 506 10.18 -35.34 1.46
N LEU A 507 9.25 -35.79 0.60
CA LEU A 507 8.84 -37.19 0.57
C LEU A 507 9.01 -37.77 -0.83
N GLY A 508 10.23 -38.23 -1.13
CA GLY A 508 10.54 -39.17 -2.20
C GLY A 508 9.79 -40.53 -2.13
N LEU A 509 8.68 -40.59 -1.38
CA LEU A 509 7.79 -41.74 -1.25
C LEU A 509 6.28 -41.38 -1.23
N VAL A 510 5.85 -40.15 -1.61
CA VAL A 510 4.43 -39.74 -1.49
C VAL A 510 3.83 -39.07 -2.73
N ILE A 511 4.44 -39.21 -3.91
CA ILE A 511 3.77 -38.83 -5.17
C ILE A 511 2.49 -39.67 -5.44
N PRO A 512 2.38 -40.96 -5.05
CA PRO A 512 1.11 -41.69 -5.19
C PRO A 512 0.07 -41.35 -4.11
N LYS A 513 0.49 -40.78 -2.96
CA LYS A 513 -0.38 -40.59 -1.79
C LYS A 513 -1.04 -39.23 -1.75
N LEU A 514 -0.43 -38.16 -2.25
CA LEU A 514 -1.08 -36.84 -2.39
C LEU A 514 -2.24 -36.90 -3.40
N ALA A 515 -2.05 -37.62 -4.52
CA ALA A 515 -3.11 -37.91 -5.49
C ALA A 515 -4.26 -38.73 -4.86
N SER A 516 -3.97 -39.70 -3.98
CA SER A 516 -5.00 -40.46 -3.28
C SER A 516 -5.66 -39.69 -2.13
N ALA A 517 -4.94 -38.79 -1.46
CA ALA A 517 -5.45 -37.89 -0.43
C ALA A 517 -6.30 -36.76 -1.03
N MET A 518 -6.11 -36.44 -2.32
CA MET A 518 -7.01 -35.57 -3.08
C MET A 518 -8.40 -36.20 -3.38
N LYS A 519 -8.65 -37.44 -2.94
CA LYS A 519 -10.02 -37.95 -2.71
C LYS A 519 -10.67 -37.34 -1.46
N PHE A 520 -10.04 -36.36 -0.81
CA PHE A 520 -10.75 -35.46 0.10
C PHE A 520 -11.88 -34.82 -0.68
N LYS A 521 -13.11 -35.05 -0.22
CA LYS A 521 -14.27 -34.25 -0.64
C LYS A 521 -13.85 -32.79 -0.49
N TRP A 522 -13.52 -32.14 -1.60
CA TRP A 522 -13.68 -30.70 -1.71
C TRP A 522 -15.06 -30.47 -1.10
N SER A 523 -15.10 -29.78 0.04
CA SER A 523 -16.39 -29.32 0.55
C SER A 523 -17.10 -28.69 -0.65
N LYS A 524 -18.41 -28.85 -0.74
CA LYS A 524 -19.25 -28.28 -1.83
C LYS A 524 -19.22 -26.74 -1.85
N CYS A 525 -18.12 -26.12 -1.44
CA CYS A 525 -17.83 -24.71 -1.40
C CYS A 525 -17.72 -24.21 -2.84
N SER A 526 -18.84 -23.70 -3.35
CA SER A 526 -18.96 -23.08 -4.66
C SER A 526 -18.10 -21.80 -4.79
N LEU A 527 -17.57 -21.32 -3.67
CA LEU A 527 -16.78 -20.11 -3.51
C LEU A 527 -15.65 -19.99 -4.54
N MET A 528 -14.96 -21.08 -4.88
CA MET A 528 -13.90 -21.07 -5.90
C MET A 528 -14.40 -20.71 -7.29
N ASN A 529 -15.54 -21.29 -7.69
CA ASN A 529 -16.16 -20.96 -8.97
C ASN A 529 -16.69 -19.52 -8.97
N ARG A 530 -17.22 -19.06 -7.82
CA ARG A 530 -17.67 -17.69 -7.63
C ARG A 530 -16.53 -16.69 -7.74
N PHE A 531 -15.41 -16.93 -7.04
CA PHE A 531 -14.22 -16.07 -7.13
C PHE A 531 -13.71 -15.98 -8.56
N ARG A 532 -13.57 -17.12 -9.24
CA ARG A 532 -13.14 -17.13 -10.65
C ARG A 532 -14.10 -16.34 -11.55
N ALA A 533 -15.40 -16.50 -11.35
CA ALA A 533 -16.41 -15.74 -12.09
C ALA A 533 -16.30 -14.24 -11.82
N PHE A 534 -16.19 -13.81 -10.56
CA PHE A 534 -16.09 -12.40 -10.20
C PHE A 534 -14.77 -11.76 -10.65
N ILE A 535 -13.66 -12.48 -10.53
CA ILE A 535 -12.37 -12.05 -11.06
C ILE A 535 -12.46 -11.85 -12.58
N SER A 536 -13.12 -12.76 -13.30
CA SER A 536 -13.25 -12.69 -14.76
C SER A 536 -14.22 -11.59 -15.23
N ILE A 537 -15.34 -11.40 -14.52
CA ILE A 537 -16.39 -10.44 -14.88
C ILE A 537 -15.99 -9.00 -14.49
N GLY A 538 -15.18 -8.84 -13.44
CA GLY A 538 -14.71 -7.54 -12.96
C GLY A 538 -15.83 -6.63 -12.42
N GLN A 539 -17.02 -7.18 -12.19
CA GLN A 539 -18.18 -6.49 -11.66
C GLN A 539 -18.83 -7.37 -10.59
N ILE A 540 -19.00 -6.82 -9.39
CA ILE A 540 -19.70 -7.48 -8.28
C ILE A 540 -20.67 -6.48 -7.67
N LYS A 541 -21.92 -6.91 -7.42
CA LYS A 541 -22.87 -6.09 -6.66
C LYS A 541 -22.50 -6.15 -5.18
N ASN A 542 -22.76 -5.10 -4.43
CA ASN A 542 -22.40 -5.04 -3.01
C ASN A 542 -22.98 -6.20 -2.17
N ALA A 543 -24.25 -6.56 -2.40
CA ALA A 543 -24.88 -7.69 -1.71
C ALA A 543 -24.22 -9.04 -2.04
N ASP A 544 -23.76 -9.22 -3.29
CA ASP A 544 -23.04 -10.43 -3.68
C ASP A 544 -21.66 -10.47 -3.01
N PHE A 545 -21.01 -9.32 -2.87
CA PHE A 545 -19.72 -9.19 -2.19
C PHE A 545 -19.82 -9.57 -0.71
N GLU A 546 -20.77 -9.00 0.05
CA GLU A 546 -20.98 -9.31 1.47
C GLU A 546 -21.24 -10.81 1.68
N ASN A 547 -22.09 -11.42 0.85
CA ASN A 547 -22.37 -12.86 0.91
C ASN A 547 -21.12 -13.72 0.68
N VAL A 548 -20.28 -13.34 -0.29
CA VAL A 548 -19.04 -14.05 -0.61
C VAL A 548 -18.00 -13.90 0.51
N SER A 549 -17.85 -12.70 1.07
CA SER A 549 -16.96 -12.45 2.20
C SER A 549 -17.37 -13.25 3.44
N ASN A 550 -18.67 -13.35 3.72
CA ASN A 550 -19.18 -14.16 4.83
C ASN A 550 -18.95 -15.67 4.62
N GLU A 551 -19.20 -16.16 3.40
CA GLU A 551 -18.92 -17.57 3.04
C GLU A 551 -17.42 -17.88 3.17
N PHE A 552 -16.55 -16.97 2.71
CA PHE A 552 -15.10 -17.08 2.87
C PHE A 552 -14.69 -17.16 4.34
N LEU A 553 -15.15 -16.23 5.18
CA LEU A 553 -14.83 -16.21 6.61
C LEU A 553 -15.26 -17.51 7.29
N HIS A 554 -16.47 -18.00 6.99
CA HIS A 554 -16.94 -19.28 7.52
C HIS A 554 -16.01 -20.44 7.13
N CYS A 555 -15.59 -20.51 5.86
CA CYS A 555 -14.66 -21.55 5.41
C CYS A 555 -13.29 -21.46 6.11
N VAL A 556 -12.70 -20.27 6.17
CA VAL A 556 -11.38 -20.07 6.77
C VAL A 556 -11.43 -20.31 8.28
N SER A 557 -12.49 -19.91 8.98
CA SER A 557 -12.69 -20.21 10.40
C SER A 557 -12.91 -21.70 10.69
N ASP A 558 -13.48 -22.49 9.77
CA ASP A 558 -13.59 -23.95 9.94
C ASP A 558 -12.26 -24.69 9.67
N ILE A 559 -11.44 -24.19 8.73
CA ILE A 559 -10.19 -24.86 8.35
C ILE A 559 -9.05 -24.49 9.30
N THR A 560 -8.95 -23.22 9.71
CA THR A 560 -7.81 -22.71 10.48
C THR A 560 -7.52 -23.48 11.78
N PRO A 561 -8.50 -23.85 12.62
CA PRO A 561 -8.25 -24.60 13.85
C PRO A 561 -7.57 -25.97 13.62
N LYS A 562 -7.74 -26.56 12.43
CA LYS A 562 -7.16 -27.86 12.05
C LYS A 562 -5.67 -27.75 11.71
N VAL A 563 -5.17 -26.54 11.45
CA VAL A 563 -3.77 -26.31 11.00
C VAL A 563 -3.01 -25.32 11.87
N TRP A 564 -3.69 -24.47 12.65
CA TRP A 564 -3.05 -23.38 13.39
C TRP A 564 -2.01 -23.89 14.41
N GLY A 565 -2.35 -24.92 15.19
CA GLY A 565 -1.41 -25.53 16.13
C GLY A 565 -0.15 -26.07 15.47
N PHE A 566 -0.24 -26.56 14.23
CA PHE A 566 0.91 -26.98 13.44
C PHE A 566 1.75 -25.80 12.95
N LEU A 567 1.09 -24.73 12.47
CA LEU A 567 1.76 -23.55 11.91
C LEU A 567 2.58 -22.77 12.96
N ILE A 568 2.12 -22.77 14.22
CA ILE A 568 2.72 -21.95 15.29
C ILE A 568 3.70 -22.70 16.19
N SER A 569 3.94 -24.00 15.97
CA SER A 569 4.86 -24.71 16.86
C SER A 569 6.23 -24.06 16.81
N ASP A 570 6.91 -24.06 17.95
CA ASP A 570 8.27 -23.52 18.11
C ASP A 570 8.39 -21.98 17.99
N CYS A 571 7.27 -21.24 17.92
CA CYS A 571 7.26 -19.77 18.03
C CYS A 571 6.49 -19.30 19.28
N HIS A 572 7.21 -18.75 20.25
CA HIS A 572 6.64 -18.34 21.55
C HIS A 572 5.54 -17.29 21.45
N PHE A 573 5.71 -16.29 20.59
CA PHE A 573 4.71 -15.24 20.41
C PHE A 573 3.42 -15.81 19.79
N LEU A 574 3.54 -16.57 18.70
CA LEU A 574 2.39 -17.09 17.97
C LEU A 574 1.58 -18.10 18.79
N ILE A 575 2.22 -18.87 19.67
CA ILE A 575 1.54 -19.76 20.63
C ILE A 575 0.57 -18.98 21.54
N SER A 576 0.86 -17.71 21.86
CA SER A 576 -0.04 -16.87 22.66
C SER A 576 -1.29 -16.41 21.88
N CYS A 577 -1.27 -16.49 20.56
CA CYS A 577 -2.38 -16.10 19.69
C CYS A 577 -3.36 -17.29 19.53
N LYS A 578 -4.51 -17.23 20.21
CA LYS A 578 -5.50 -18.33 20.25
C LYS A 578 -6.11 -18.64 18.88
N ASP A 579 -6.46 -17.60 18.13
CA ASP A 579 -7.10 -17.71 16.82
C ASP A 579 -6.64 -16.52 15.95
N PRO A 580 -6.06 -16.76 14.76
CA PRO A 580 -5.55 -15.71 13.89
C PRO A 580 -6.64 -15.08 13.01
N ILE A 581 -7.86 -15.61 13.00
CA ILE A 581 -8.99 -15.17 12.17
C ILE A 581 -10.04 -14.47 13.03
N ASN A 582 -10.42 -15.10 14.15
CA ASN A 582 -11.45 -14.60 15.05
C ASN A 582 -10.82 -13.96 16.29
N PHE A 583 -10.79 -12.63 16.32
CA PHE A 583 -10.22 -11.84 17.43
C PHE A 583 -11.17 -11.61 18.61
N SER A 584 -12.30 -12.31 18.70
CA SER A 584 -13.24 -12.23 19.84
C SER A 584 -12.59 -12.55 21.19
N TRP A 585 -11.52 -13.35 21.21
CA TRP A 585 -10.77 -13.67 22.42
C TRP A 585 -10.11 -12.44 23.06
N LEU A 586 -9.90 -11.36 22.31
CA LEU A 586 -9.40 -10.08 22.83
C LEU A 586 -10.46 -9.29 23.62
N MET A 587 -11.74 -9.57 23.42
CA MET A 587 -12.84 -8.89 24.13
C MET A 587 -13.05 -9.48 25.53
N SER A 588 -12.68 -10.75 25.74
CA SER A 588 -12.89 -11.47 27.02
C SER A 588 -11.95 -11.03 28.15
N THR A 589 -10.85 -10.32 27.86
CA THR A 589 -9.84 -9.94 28.85
C THR A 589 -10.10 -8.59 29.51
N LYS A 590 -11.03 -7.78 29.00
CA LYS A 590 -11.32 -6.42 29.49
C LYS A 590 -12.60 -6.27 30.33
N SER A 591 -13.42 -7.31 30.49
CA SER A 591 -14.70 -7.23 31.23
C SER A 591 -14.55 -7.46 32.75
N SER A 592 -13.60 -6.79 33.39
CA SER A 592 -13.55 -6.70 34.86
C SER A 592 -13.20 -5.29 35.36
N SER A 593 -13.82 -4.25 34.80
CA SER A 593 -14.13 -3.00 35.51
C SER A 593 -14.86 -1.96 34.62
N ALA A 594 -16.17 -1.77 34.87
CA ALA A 594 -17.02 -0.58 34.61
C ALA A 594 -17.15 -0.03 33.16
N MET A 595 -18.31 0.35 32.58
CA MET A 595 -19.70 0.51 32.99
C MET A 595 -20.61 0.25 31.76
N ASP A 596 -21.86 -0.11 32.03
CA ASP A 596 -22.96 -0.41 31.09
C ASP A 596 -23.22 0.65 30.02
N VAL A 597 -23.37 0.21 28.76
CA VAL A 597 -24.41 0.72 27.85
C VAL A 597 -25.03 -0.47 27.12
N GLU A 598 -26.28 -0.70 27.44
CA GLU A 598 -27.16 -1.79 27.02
C GLU A 598 -27.54 -1.70 25.54
N ALA A 599 -27.42 -2.81 24.81
CA ALA A 599 -28.23 -3.10 23.63
C ALA A 599 -28.47 -4.62 23.56
N CYS A 600 -29.60 -5.03 24.15
CA CYS A 600 -30.16 -6.38 24.10
C CYS A 600 -30.34 -6.89 22.66
N VAL A 601 -29.90 -8.12 22.39
CA VAL A 601 -30.66 -9.08 21.55
C VAL A 601 -30.59 -10.46 22.22
N ASN A 602 -31.77 -10.97 22.54
CA ASN A 602 -32.06 -12.17 23.30
C ASN A 602 -31.44 -13.46 22.71
N ALA A 603 -30.78 -14.26 23.57
CA ALA A 603 -30.85 -15.72 23.49
C ALA A 603 -30.81 -16.29 24.93
N THR A 604 -31.85 -17.04 25.24
CA THR A 604 -32.23 -17.57 26.55
C THR A 604 -31.27 -18.59 27.14
N ASP A 605 -31.10 -18.50 28.46
CA ASP A 605 -30.47 -19.45 29.38
C ASP A 605 -30.81 -20.92 29.13
N THR A 606 -29.80 -21.78 29.17
CA THR A 606 -29.84 -23.04 29.94
C THR A 606 -28.42 -23.38 30.38
N CYS A 607 -28.16 -23.25 31.68
CA CYS A 607 -26.93 -23.62 32.36
C CYS A 607 -26.72 -25.14 32.37
N CYS A 608 -25.50 -25.60 32.06
CA CYS A 608 -24.92 -26.81 32.65
C CYS A 608 -23.39 -26.78 32.57
N THR A 609 -22.79 -26.71 33.76
CA THR A 609 -21.46 -27.16 34.20
C THR A 609 -20.78 -28.25 33.36
N GLN A 610 -19.55 -28.00 32.90
CA GLN A 610 -18.33 -28.74 33.27
C GLN A 610 -17.16 -28.30 32.37
N GLU A 611 -16.11 -27.82 33.01
CA GLU A 611 -14.79 -27.63 32.43
C GLU A 611 -14.28 -28.98 31.89
N SER A 612 -13.80 -28.98 30.64
CA SER A 612 -12.87 -29.99 30.17
C SER A 612 -11.62 -29.28 29.67
N GLU A 613 -10.54 -29.42 30.43
CA GLU A 613 -9.18 -29.13 30.02
C GLU A 613 -8.93 -29.69 28.61
N ASN A 614 -8.81 -28.82 27.62
CA ASN A 614 -8.27 -29.20 26.32
C ASN A 614 -6.74 -29.35 26.49
N SER A 615 -6.32 -30.52 26.97
CA SER A 615 -4.95 -30.97 26.85
C SER A 615 -4.57 -30.96 25.37
N ILE A 616 -3.68 -30.04 24.99
CA ILE A 616 -3.01 -30.04 23.69
C ILE A 616 -2.25 -31.37 23.61
N ARG A 617 -2.80 -32.35 22.88
CA ARG A 617 -2.10 -33.59 22.58
C ARG A 617 -1.01 -33.26 21.57
N ILE A 618 0.22 -33.19 22.05
CA ILE A 618 1.43 -33.25 21.21
C ILE A 618 1.41 -34.65 20.57
N CYS A 619 0.95 -34.74 19.34
CA CYS A 619 1.02 -35.95 18.51
C CYS A 619 2.38 -35.99 17.82
N ASP A 620 2.95 -37.19 17.68
CA ASP A 620 4.23 -37.45 16.99
C ASP A 620 4.37 -36.64 15.67
N GLU A 621 5.43 -35.84 15.57
CA GLU A 621 5.68 -34.82 14.52
C GLU A 621 5.51 -35.34 13.08
N GLN A 622 5.82 -36.62 12.83
CA GLN A 622 5.74 -37.23 11.51
C GLN A 622 4.32 -37.66 11.09
N THR A 623 3.39 -37.84 12.04
CA THR A 623 1.99 -38.24 11.74
C THR A 623 1.02 -37.05 11.73
N CYS A 624 1.39 -35.95 12.38
CA CYS A 624 0.65 -34.69 12.38
C CYS A 624 0.76 -33.95 11.02
N THR A 625 1.94 -34.03 10.40
CA THR A 625 2.28 -33.38 9.12
C THR A 625 1.42 -33.90 7.96
N ASP A 626 1.28 -35.22 7.79
CA ASP A 626 0.51 -35.82 6.68
C ASP A 626 -0.98 -35.44 6.67
N HIS A 627 -1.57 -35.22 7.85
CA HIS A 627 -2.98 -34.84 7.98
C HIS A 627 -3.22 -33.33 7.85
N ALA A 628 -2.23 -32.48 8.15
CA ALA A 628 -2.36 -31.03 8.11
C ALA A 628 -2.19 -30.46 6.68
N ILE A 629 -1.32 -31.05 5.85
CA ILE A 629 -0.97 -30.53 4.52
C ILE A 629 -2.20 -30.30 3.61
N PRO A 630 -3.18 -31.21 3.49
CA PRO A 630 -4.38 -30.97 2.67
C PRO A 630 -5.20 -29.75 3.13
N TYR A 631 -5.29 -29.54 4.44
CA TYR A 631 -5.99 -28.38 5.01
C TYR A 631 -5.19 -27.08 4.83
N ILE A 632 -3.85 -27.13 4.93
CA ILE A 632 -2.97 -25.98 4.64
C ILE A 632 -3.12 -25.56 3.18
N PHE A 633 -3.11 -26.54 2.26
CA PHE A 633 -3.34 -26.29 0.85
C PHE A 633 -4.71 -25.65 0.62
N GLN A 634 -5.77 -26.24 1.17
CA GLN A 634 -7.13 -25.73 1.03
C GLN A 634 -7.25 -24.30 1.58
N LEU A 635 -6.69 -24.04 2.76
CA LEU A 635 -6.65 -22.71 3.36
C LEU A 635 -5.90 -21.73 2.46
N GLY A 636 -4.72 -22.11 1.96
CA GLY A 636 -3.90 -21.29 1.05
C GLY A 636 -4.66 -20.89 -0.22
N VAL A 637 -5.35 -21.84 -0.85
CA VAL A 637 -6.19 -21.58 -2.03
C VAL A 637 -7.33 -20.60 -1.72
N HIS A 638 -8.04 -20.77 -0.59
CA HIS A 638 -9.12 -19.87 -0.19
C HIS A 638 -8.61 -18.44 0.08
N CYS A 639 -7.53 -18.31 0.85
CA CYS A 639 -6.89 -17.03 1.14
C CYS A 639 -6.48 -16.32 -0.16
N LEU A 640 -5.78 -17.04 -1.05
CA LEU A 640 -5.29 -16.50 -2.31
C LEU A 640 -6.42 -16.01 -3.20
N ALA A 641 -7.48 -16.80 -3.36
CA ALA A 641 -8.60 -16.44 -4.21
C ALA A 641 -9.43 -15.27 -3.65
N TYR A 642 -9.60 -15.19 -2.32
CA TYR A 642 -10.26 -14.05 -1.69
C TYR A 642 -9.42 -12.78 -1.85
N GLY A 643 -8.10 -12.86 -1.64
CA GLY A 643 -7.17 -11.78 -1.94
C GLY A 643 -7.28 -11.28 -3.39
N GLY A 644 -7.36 -12.21 -4.35
CA GLY A 644 -7.59 -11.91 -5.76
C GLY A 644 -8.94 -11.25 -6.07
N LEU A 645 -10.02 -11.65 -5.38
CA LEU A 645 -11.32 -10.98 -5.50
C LEU A 645 -11.22 -9.51 -5.04
N LEU A 646 -10.66 -9.28 -3.85
CA LEU A 646 -10.49 -7.93 -3.31
C LEU A 646 -9.57 -7.08 -4.20
N ALA A 647 -8.49 -7.67 -4.71
CA ALA A 647 -7.60 -7.03 -5.67
C ALA A 647 -8.32 -6.64 -6.97
N SER A 648 -9.25 -7.46 -7.46
CA SER A 648 -10.09 -7.15 -8.63
C SER A 648 -11.02 -5.96 -8.38
N ILE A 649 -11.51 -5.80 -7.15
CA ILE A 649 -12.28 -4.61 -6.76
C ILE A 649 -11.39 -3.36 -6.77
N CYS A 650 -10.24 -3.40 -6.09
CA CYS A 650 -9.34 -2.26 -5.92
C CYS A 650 -8.65 -1.84 -7.23
N TYR A 651 -8.15 -2.82 -7.96
CA TYR A 651 -7.21 -2.63 -9.07
C TYR A 651 -7.80 -3.11 -10.40
N GLY A 652 -8.96 -3.74 -10.42
CA GLY A 652 -9.58 -4.25 -11.65
C GLY A 652 -9.08 -5.64 -12.06
N PRO A 653 -9.85 -6.32 -12.95
CA PRO A 653 -9.69 -7.73 -13.28
C PRO A 653 -8.41 -8.06 -14.05
N HIS A 654 -7.81 -7.06 -14.70
CA HIS A 654 -6.58 -7.20 -15.49
C HIS A 654 -5.37 -6.56 -14.80
N SER A 655 -5.48 -6.24 -13.51
CA SER A 655 -4.32 -5.80 -12.74
C SER A 655 -3.31 -6.94 -12.58
N HIS A 656 -2.04 -6.59 -12.42
CA HIS A 656 -0.99 -7.59 -12.27
C HIS A 656 -1.24 -8.53 -11.09
N LEU A 657 -1.65 -7.99 -9.93
CA LEU A 657 -1.94 -8.81 -8.75
C LEU A 657 -3.02 -9.86 -9.04
N VAL A 658 -4.09 -9.46 -9.74
CA VAL A 658 -5.16 -10.39 -10.12
C VAL A 658 -4.68 -11.42 -11.14
N CYS A 659 -3.93 -10.99 -12.16
CA CYS A 659 -3.34 -11.91 -13.14
C CYS A 659 -2.38 -12.90 -12.48
N HIS A 660 -1.56 -12.44 -11.53
CA HIS A 660 -0.64 -13.26 -10.76
C HIS A 660 -1.37 -14.29 -9.91
N VAL A 661 -2.39 -13.86 -9.15
CA VAL A 661 -3.28 -14.77 -8.40
C VAL A 661 -3.90 -15.82 -9.32
N GLN A 662 -4.44 -15.40 -10.47
CA GLN A 662 -5.04 -16.30 -11.44
C GLN A 662 -4.03 -17.32 -11.98
N ASN A 663 -2.82 -16.88 -12.31
CA ASN A 663 -1.72 -17.75 -12.77
C ASN A 663 -1.33 -18.78 -11.71
N VAL A 664 -1.24 -18.39 -10.44
CA VAL A 664 -0.96 -19.31 -9.34
C VAL A 664 -2.10 -20.32 -9.20
N LEU A 665 -3.36 -19.87 -9.14
CA LEU A 665 -4.53 -20.75 -9.02
C LEU A 665 -4.69 -21.72 -10.20
N ASP A 666 -4.35 -21.32 -11.42
CA ASP A 666 -4.41 -22.19 -12.60
C ASP A 666 -3.29 -23.24 -12.61
N ARG A 667 -2.09 -22.90 -12.11
CA ARG A 667 -1.04 -23.90 -11.87
C ARG A 667 -1.49 -24.96 -10.87
N GLU A 668 -2.17 -24.55 -9.79
CA GLU A 668 -2.67 -25.47 -8.78
C GLU A 668 -3.79 -26.39 -9.32
N LYS A 669 -4.67 -25.89 -10.21
CA LYS A 669 -5.69 -26.74 -10.86
C LYS A 669 -5.08 -27.84 -11.71
N ASN A 670 -4.01 -27.54 -12.43
CA ASN A 670 -3.33 -28.53 -13.26
C ASN A 670 -2.71 -29.64 -12.39
N PHE A 671 -2.20 -29.30 -11.21
CA PHE A 671 -1.71 -30.29 -10.24
C PHE A 671 -2.81 -31.28 -9.79
N VAL A 672 -4.03 -30.78 -9.58
CA VAL A 672 -5.20 -31.60 -9.23
C VAL A 672 -5.68 -32.48 -10.41
N LEU A 673 -5.55 -32.00 -11.66
CA LEU A 673 -6.01 -32.73 -12.85
C LEU A 673 -5.01 -33.80 -13.32
N TYR A 674 -3.70 -33.54 -13.29
CA TYR A 674 -2.68 -34.54 -13.60
C TYR A 674 -2.73 -35.75 -12.65
N SER A 675 -3.19 -35.53 -11.42
CA SER A 675 -3.46 -36.60 -10.45
C SER A 675 -4.61 -37.54 -10.86
N ASN A 676 -5.48 -37.14 -11.79
CA ASN A 676 -6.66 -37.90 -12.23
C ASN A 676 -6.47 -38.63 -13.57
N GLU A 677 -5.44 -38.31 -14.36
CA GLU A 677 -5.19 -38.94 -15.67
C GLU A 677 -4.19 -40.11 -15.61
N GLU A 678 -3.47 -40.29 -14.50
CA GLU A 678 -2.56 -41.44 -14.27
C GLU A 678 -3.22 -42.63 -13.52
N SER A 679 -4.55 -42.74 -13.52
CA SER A 679 -5.28 -43.86 -12.90
C SER A 679 -5.77 -44.91 -13.89
#